data_AF-A0AAD6Y6F5-F1
#
_entry.id   AF-A0AAD6Y6F5-F1
#
_cell.length_a   1.000
_cell.length_b   1.000
_cell.length_c   1.000
_cell.angle_alpha   90.00
_cell.angle_beta   90.00
_cell.angle_gamma   90.00
#
_symmetry.space_group_name_H-M   'P 1'
#
loop_
_entity.id
_entity.type
_entity.pdbx_description
1 polymer ?
#
loop_
_entity_poly.entity_id
_entity_poly.type
_entity_poly.pdbx_seq_one_letter_code
_entity_poly.pdbx_strand_id
1 'polypeptide(L)'
;MAAVNTRENPNPKASQSNDVMQSYANYIMARLRPEDYHANEAWDLHCLGFSYTNRYRELGNPKDLEAALSYKQAAVDLIPEGHPHRAYHLQSLAITYSNGFERLGDLKYVEAALQHDQAALNIIPGGHPHRAQHLMNLAVSYTYRYDRLGDLKDLEAALQNHQAAVDLTPPGHPDEAQRLQNLAASYADRYRRLGNMKDLEVGLQHRQTVVNLTSKGDHNRAQHLESLAASYTSRYKRLGDPKDLKTALGYNRAAVRLTPRNHPHRARHLQSLAVSYSSCYQSLRDLKYLEAALKCKQAAVDLTPIDHPSRADYLHNLALSYTSRYRRLGDLQDLEAALQYKQMTVDLIPTDHPHRAGHLQSLAMSYINRYQRFKKQDDLKLIHTHFKASLSLITSNPESSWENAMYWAIFASGYQHEYCITAFEYAFCLLPEILWIGHSIPVRHEAIQRLELSQKTSTAIRICINLSALTSAVEIMEQGLAIVYQQMLQLKTAVDELPSEQALAFQHLSRELYTEGSDPSMNLVNKRNDLIKDIRQQPGFEFFQRPKPYRVLCQASQGGPVIILNSHKNGCDAIILLNSAEPVHVPLDVTLKALESQKTLLQKLLGRSNVRIRGESESTRLFGSQEGFTIKPTTECFEELLTWLWASIVSPIYKMLDMRNIHNGRLWWLPTGAFTGLPLHACSPTDQFVHSYTATLGFLLDAYSKNLPKSTLKVGITGVTNTGSVRDRPLPGVEQEIKNISSMVPVSQVECLKDKESTVDAVKCQLENCAWVHLACHGTQDLTEPIKSHLLLYGGKLELETILRMPLSKAEVVFLAACQTAMGDSKLVNESFHLGGGFIAAGFQGAIGTLWSMNDQDGPLVAKHFYSHLFSNDRQPRASDAAEALQLAVKELRKSASYERWIPFIHMGI
;
A
#
# COMPACT_ATOMS: atom_id res chain seq x y z
N MET A 1 -40.35 20.16 -33.19
CA MET A 1 -40.95 19.44 -34.32
C MET A 1 -39.97 19.44 -35.48
N ALA A 2 -39.88 18.29 -36.17
CA ALA A 2 -39.14 17.99 -37.41
C ALA A 2 -37.68 17.49 -37.30
N ALA A 3 -37.60 16.16 -37.42
CA ALA A 3 -36.63 15.35 -38.19
C ALA A 3 -35.20 15.15 -37.67
N VAL A 4 -35.09 14.15 -36.78
CA VAL A 4 -33.90 13.29 -36.63
C VAL A 4 -33.69 12.56 -37.96
N ASN A 5 -32.54 12.79 -38.59
CA ASN A 5 -32.14 12.12 -39.84
C ASN A 5 -31.26 10.91 -39.47
N THR A 6 -31.88 9.78 -39.13
CA THR A 6 -31.23 8.47 -39.08
C THR A 6 -30.86 8.05 -40.49
N ARG A 7 -29.64 8.35 -40.92
CA ARG A 7 -29.02 7.64 -42.05
C ARG A 7 -28.51 6.29 -41.55
N GLU A 8 -29.44 5.35 -41.36
CA GLU A 8 -29.13 3.95 -41.64
C GLU A 8 -28.91 3.87 -43.15
N ASN A 9 -27.68 3.65 -43.56
CA ASN A 9 -27.38 3.27 -44.93
C ASN A 9 -27.17 1.74 -44.90
N PRO A 10 -28.22 0.91 -45.05
CA PRO A 10 -28.03 -0.52 -45.14
C PRO A 10 -27.33 -0.76 -46.46
N ASN A 11 -26.05 -1.12 -46.40
CA ASN A 11 -25.30 -1.51 -47.59
C ASN A 11 -26.02 -2.75 -48.18
N PRO A 12 -26.70 -2.65 -49.34
CA PRO A 12 -27.59 -3.72 -49.83
C PRO A 12 -26.81 -5.00 -50.18
N LYS A 13 -25.49 -4.87 -50.37
CA LYS A 13 -24.57 -5.99 -50.58
C LYS A 13 -24.34 -6.84 -49.33
N ALA A 14 -24.49 -6.27 -48.12
CA ALA A 14 -24.27 -6.97 -46.86
C ALA A 14 -25.48 -7.80 -46.40
N SER A 15 -26.71 -7.37 -46.70
CA SER A 15 -27.92 -8.15 -46.41
C SER A 15 -28.05 -9.35 -47.36
N GLN A 16 -27.75 -9.17 -48.65
CA GLN A 16 -27.76 -10.27 -49.62
C GLN A 16 -26.68 -11.32 -49.34
N SER A 17 -25.49 -10.96 -48.82
CA SER A 17 -24.47 -11.96 -48.48
C SER A 17 -24.80 -12.75 -47.19
N ASN A 18 -25.57 -12.16 -46.28
CA ASN A 18 -26.04 -12.83 -45.06
C ASN A 18 -27.01 -13.97 -45.36
N ASP A 19 -27.99 -13.75 -46.23
CA ASP A 19 -28.96 -14.79 -46.63
C ASP A 19 -28.28 -15.95 -47.35
N VAL A 20 -27.25 -15.68 -48.16
CA VAL A 20 -26.50 -16.73 -48.88
C VAL A 20 -25.63 -17.56 -47.92
N MET A 21 -24.90 -16.91 -47.01
CA MET A 21 -24.06 -17.60 -46.01
C MET A 21 -24.89 -18.46 -45.06
N GLN A 22 -26.03 -17.93 -44.58
CA GLN A 22 -26.92 -18.64 -43.68
C GLN A 22 -27.66 -19.80 -44.38
N SER A 23 -28.06 -19.63 -45.64
CA SER A 23 -28.69 -20.69 -46.43
C SER A 23 -27.72 -21.82 -46.76
N TYR A 24 -26.45 -21.50 -47.05
CA TYR A 24 -25.40 -22.50 -47.27
C TYR A 24 -25.05 -23.26 -45.98
N ALA A 25 -25.01 -22.58 -44.84
CA ALA A 25 -24.83 -23.22 -43.54
C ALA A 25 -25.97 -24.20 -43.20
N ASN A 26 -27.22 -23.79 -43.42
CA ASN A 26 -28.38 -24.66 -43.22
C ASN A 26 -28.34 -25.90 -44.14
N TYR A 27 -27.84 -25.74 -45.37
CA TYR A 27 -27.65 -26.84 -46.31
C TYR A 27 -26.60 -27.86 -45.83
N ILE A 28 -25.47 -27.40 -45.28
CA ILE A 28 -24.43 -28.28 -44.72
C ILE A 28 -24.96 -28.99 -43.48
N MET A 29 -25.57 -28.25 -42.54
CA MET A 29 -26.08 -28.80 -41.28
C MET A 29 -27.19 -29.85 -41.50
N ALA A 30 -28.01 -29.70 -42.54
CA ALA A 30 -29.03 -30.68 -42.91
C ALA A 30 -28.46 -32.00 -43.47
N ARG A 31 -27.17 -32.05 -43.80
CA ARG A 31 -26.49 -33.20 -44.41
C ARG A 31 -25.65 -34.01 -43.43
N LEU A 32 -25.43 -33.50 -42.22
CA LEU A 32 -24.59 -34.11 -41.20
C LEU A 32 -25.31 -35.28 -40.51
N ARG A 33 -24.63 -36.43 -40.43
CA ARG A 33 -25.04 -37.57 -39.57
C ARG A 33 -23.99 -37.77 -38.47
N PRO A 34 -24.38 -38.12 -37.23
CA PRO A 34 -23.47 -38.15 -36.07
C PRO A 34 -22.32 -39.18 -36.14
N GLU A 35 -22.39 -40.15 -37.06
CA GLU A 35 -21.51 -41.35 -37.06
C GLU A 35 -20.44 -41.34 -38.16
N ASP A 36 -20.42 -40.33 -39.04
CA ASP A 36 -19.56 -40.27 -40.23
C ASP A 36 -18.41 -39.23 -40.08
N TYR A 37 -17.23 -39.55 -40.62
CA TYR A 37 -16.08 -38.64 -40.69
C TYR A 37 -16.29 -37.60 -41.81
N HIS A 38 -16.68 -36.38 -41.43
CA HIS A 38 -17.08 -35.30 -42.35
C HIS A 38 -16.00 -34.20 -42.49
N ALA A 39 -14.82 -34.57 -43.01
CA ALA A 39 -13.70 -33.62 -43.13
C ALA A 39 -14.01 -32.43 -44.06
N ASN A 40 -14.83 -32.62 -45.08
CA ASN A 40 -15.19 -31.56 -46.03
C ASN A 40 -16.22 -30.60 -45.44
N GLU A 41 -17.20 -31.12 -44.71
CA GLU A 41 -18.23 -30.33 -44.05
C GLU A 41 -17.66 -29.56 -42.85
N ALA A 42 -16.71 -30.15 -42.11
CA ALA A 42 -15.94 -29.45 -41.09
C ALA A 42 -15.11 -28.31 -41.69
N TRP A 43 -14.54 -28.50 -42.87
CA TRP A 43 -13.81 -27.45 -43.59
C TRP A 43 -14.75 -26.34 -44.08
N ASP A 44 -15.92 -26.67 -44.62
CA ASP A 44 -16.90 -25.69 -45.07
C ASP A 44 -17.43 -24.83 -43.90
N LEU A 45 -17.72 -25.46 -42.76
CA LEU A 45 -18.09 -24.76 -41.53
C LEU A 45 -16.94 -23.88 -41.00
N HIS A 46 -15.70 -24.34 -41.11
CA HIS A 46 -14.53 -23.52 -40.79
C HIS A 46 -14.48 -22.27 -41.67
N CYS A 47 -14.62 -22.42 -42.99
CA CYS A 47 -14.57 -21.31 -43.95
C CYS A 47 -15.70 -20.30 -43.70
N LEU A 48 -16.90 -20.78 -43.39
CA LEU A 48 -18.03 -19.94 -42.95
C LEU A 48 -17.65 -19.15 -41.70
N GLY A 49 -17.20 -19.83 -40.65
CA GLY A 49 -16.79 -19.19 -39.40
C GLY A 49 -15.63 -18.21 -39.56
N PHE A 50 -14.68 -18.50 -40.45
CA PHE A 50 -13.58 -17.59 -40.81
C PHE A 50 -14.10 -16.31 -41.49
N SER A 51 -15.08 -16.46 -42.39
CA SER A 51 -15.68 -15.31 -43.09
C SER A 51 -16.44 -14.40 -42.13
N TYR A 52 -17.22 -14.98 -41.19
CA TYR A 52 -17.85 -14.22 -40.10
C TYR A 52 -16.81 -13.58 -39.17
N THR A 53 -15.67 -14.24 -38.91
CA THR A 53 -14.57 -13.65 -38.12
C THR A 53 -13.99 -12.40 -38.79
N ASN A 54 -13.76 -12.43 -40.11
CA ASN A 54 -13.26 -11.27 -40.83
C ASN A 54 -14.28 -10.14 -40.87
N ARG A 55 -15.55 -10.47 -41.08
CA ARG A 55 -16.62 -9.47 -41.03
C ARG A 55 -16.76 -8.83 -39.65
N TYR A 56 -16.61 -9.62 -38.58
CA TYR A 56 -16.55 -9.10 -37.22
C TYR A 56 -15.35 -8.17 -37.01
N ARG A 57 -14.17 -8.52 -37.52
CA ARG A 57 -12.98 -7.67 -37.44
C ARG A 57 -13.18 -6.31 -38.11
N GLU A 58 -13.89 -6.27 -39.23
CA GLU A 58 -14.19 -5.03 -39.96
C GLU A 58 -15.33 -4.23 -39.32
N LEU A 59 -16.48 -4.87 -39.06
CA LEU A 59 -17.73 -4.20 -38.72
C LEU A 59 -18.02 -4.17 -37.21
N GLY A 60 -17.43 -5.07 -36.42
CA GLY A 60 -17.63 -5.13 -34.98
C GLY A 60 -18.98 -5.65 -34.51
N ASN A 61 -19.78 -6.27 -35.38
CA ASN A 61 -21.12 -6.75 -35.03
C ASN A 61 -21.06 -8.00 -34.13
N PRO A 62 -21.60 -7.97 -32.89
CA PRO A 62 -21.58 -9.12 -31.97
C PRO A 62 -22.22 -10.39 -32.54
N LYS A 63 -23.27 -10.26 -33.38
CA LYS A 63 -23.91 -11.41 -34.03
C LYS A 63 -22.97 -12.16 -34.97
N ASP A 64 -22.00 -11.46 -35.55
CA ASP A 64 -21.01 -12.08 -36.44
C ASP A 64 -19.98 -12.87 -35.62
N LEU A 65 -19.64 -12.40 -34.41
CA LEU A 65 -18.79 -13.14 -33.49
C LEU A 65 -19.49 -14.41 -32.99
N GLU A 66 -20.75 -14.32 -32.59
CA GLU A 66 -21.55 -15.49 -32.15
C GLU A 66 -21.67 -16.52 -33.26
N ALA A 67 -21.99 -16.09 -34.50
CA ALA A 67 -22.03 -16.97 -35.65
C ALA A 67 -20.66 -17.60 -35.96
N ALA A 68 -19.58 -16.81 -35.90
CA ALA A 68 -18.22 -17.32 -36.12
C ALA A 68 -17.83 -18.39 -35.10
N LEU A 69 -18.09 -18.15 -33.81
CA LEU A 69 -17.79 -19.10 -32.74
C LEU A 69 -18.63 -20.37 -32.89
N SER A 70 -19.92 -20.24 -33.18
CA SER A 70 -20.83 -21.38 -33.38
C SER A 70 -20.37 -22.28 -34.54
N TYR A 71 -20.11 -21.73 -35.72
CA TYR A 71 -19.68 -22.53 -36.88
C TYR A 71 -18.29 -23.16 -36.70
N LYS A 72 -17.36 -22.45 -36.05
CA LYS A 72 -16.03 -23.02 -35.77
C LYS A 72 -16.08 -24.11 -34.69
N GLN A 73 -16.96 -23.98 -33.69
CA GLN A 73 -17.19 -25.03 -32.71
C GLN A 73 -17.79 -26.27 -33.37
N ALA A 74 -18.81 -26.11 -34.23
CA ALA A 74 -19.37 -27.21 -35.00
C ALA A 74 -18.32 -27.91 -35.89
N ALA A 75 -17.41 -27.14 -36.51
CA ALA A 75 -16.29 -27.71 -37.27
C ALA A 75 -15.31 -28.51 -36.40
N VAL A 76 -15.05 -28.08 -35.16
CA VAL A 76 -14.25 -28.85 -34.19
C VAL A 76 -14.97 -30.14 -33.82
N ASP A 77 -16.26 -30.08 -33.52
CA ASP A 77 -17.05 -31.22 -33.04
C ASP A 77 -17.18 -32.35 -34.07
N LEU A 78 -17.12 -32.02 -35.37
CA LEU A 78 -17.14 -33.00 -36.47
C LEU A 78 -15.83 -33.77 -36.66
N ILE A 79 -14.72 -33.34 -36.04
CA ILE A 79 -13.41 -33.99 -36.18
C ILE A 79 -13.06 -34.72 -34.88
N PRO A 80 -12.72 -36.02 -34.89
CA PRO A 80 -12.37 -36.76 -33.66
C PRO A 80 -11.21 -36.15 -32.85
N GLU A 81 -11.22 -36.30 -31.53
CA GLU A 81 -10.30 -35.62 -30.58
C GLU A 81 -8.80 -35.81 -30.87
N GLY A 82 -8.39 -36.98 -31.36
CA GLY A 82 -6.98 -37.29 -31.67
C GLY A 82 -6.55 -36.95 -33.11
N HIS A 83 -7.46 -36.46 -33.97
CA HIS A 83 -7.15 -36.28 -35.38
C HIS A 83 -6.30 -35.01 -35.61
N PRO A 84 -5.19 -35.06 -36.37
CA PRO A 84 -4.28 -33.91 -36.57
C PRO A 84 -4.96 -32.64 -37.10
N HIS A 85 -5.99 -32.77 -37.93
CA HIS A 85 -6.71 -31.60 -38.48
C HIS A 85 -7.55 -30.88 -37.41
N ARG A 86 -7.93 -31.55 -36.31
CA ARG A 86 -8.69 -30.91 -35.21
C ARG A 86 -7.91 -29.76 -34.60
N ALA A 87 -6.58 -29.88 -34.52
CA ALA A 87 -5.71 -28.83 -34.00
C ALA A 87 -5.80 -27.52 -34.81
N TYR A 88 -6.01 -27.61 -36.13
CA TYR A 88 -6.20 -26.45 -36.99
C TYR A 88 -7.55 -25.75 -36.73
N HIS A 89 -8.63 -26.51 -36.54
CA HIS A 89 -9.94 -25.96 -36.20
C HIS A 89 -9.96 -25.34 -34.79
N LEU A 90 -9.34 -26.01 -33.81
CA LEU A 90 -9.16 -25.50 -32.45
C LEU A 90 -8.39 -24.18 -32.43
N GLN A 91 -7.32 -24.08 -33.21
CA GLN A 91 -6.54 -22.83 -33.34
C GLN A 91 -7.37 -21.70 -33.96
N SER A 92 -8.11 -21.99 -35.03
CA SER A 92 -8.98 -20.98 -35.67
C SER A 92 -10.08 -20.50 -34.73
N LEU A 93 -10.61 -21.39 -33.88
CA LEU A 93 -11.56 -21.07 -32.83
C LEU A 93 -10.91 -20.20 -31.75
N ALA A 94 -9.73 -20.57 -31.25
CA ALA A 94 -8.96 -19.80 -30.28
C ALA A 94 -8.70 -18.35 -30.76
N ILE A 95 -8.28 -18.17 -32.01
CA ILE A 95 -8.09 -16.85 -32.63
C ILE A 95 -9.39 -16.02 -32.62
N THR A 96 -10.55 -16.65 -32.87
CA THR A 96 -11.84 -15.95 -32.82
C THR A 96 -12.20 -15.52 -31.41
N TYR A 97 -11.94 -16.37 -30.40
CA TYR A 97 -12.05 -15.99 -29.00
C TYR A 97 -11.13 -14.80 -28.66
N SER A 98 -9.86 -14.82 -29.07
CA SER A 98 -8.92 -13.69 -28.87
C SER A 98 -9.43 -12.39 -29.52
N ASN A 99 -9.98 -12.44 -30.74
CA ASN A 99 -10.58 -11.26 -31.38
C ASN A 99 -11.81 -10.74 -30.62
N GLY A 100 -12.61 -11.66 -30.06
CA GLY A 100 -13.75 -11.34 -29.21
C GLY A 100 -13.30 -10.57 -27.97
N PHE A 101 -12.25 -11.06 -27.31
CA PHE A 101 -11.61 -10.39 -26.18
C PHE A 101 -11.08 -9.00 -26.54
N GLU A 102 -10.36 -8.84 -27.65
CA GLU A 102 -9.75 -7.55 -28.03
C GLU A 102 -10.78 -6.41 -28.13
N ARG A 103 -11.99 -6.71 -28.60
CA ARG A 103 -13.07 -5.72 -28.76
C ARG A 103 -14.00 -5.60 -27.55
N LEU A 104 -14.31 -6.71 -26.87
CA LEU A 104 -15.30 -6.73 -25.78
C LEU A 104 -14.68 -6.67 -24.39
N GLY A 105 -13.42 -7.05 -24.24
CA GLY A 105 -12.69 -7.02 -22.98
C GLY A 105 -13.22 -7.98 -21.90
N ASP A 106 -13.95 -9.02 -22.26
CA ASP A 106 -14.46 -10.01 -21.29
C ASP A 106 -13.47 -11.19 -21.15
N LEU A 107 -13.04 -11.44 -19.91
CA LEU A 107 -11.97 -12.41 -19.58
C LEU A 107 -12.33 -13.84 -20.02
N LYS A 108 -13.62 -14.19 -20.07
CA LYS A 108 -14.08 -15.53 -20.48
C LYS A 108 -13.59 -15.91 -21.88
N TYR A 109 -13.42 -14.92 -22.77
CA TYR A 109 -12.93 -15.16 -24.13
C TYR A 109 -11.45 -15.56 -24.11
N VAL A 110 -10.62 -14.97 -23.25
CA VAL A 110 -9.20 -15.33 -23.15
C VAL A 110 -9.02 -16.71 -22.53
N GLU A 111 -9.82 -17.04 -21.51
CA GLU A 111 -9.78 -18.36 -20.87
C GLU A 111 -10.16 -19.46 -21.87
N ALA A 112 -11.20 -19.23 -22.69
CA ALA A 112 -11.57 -20.15 -23.76
C ALA A 112 -10.47 -20.26 -24.84
N ALA A 113 -9.85 -19.14 -25.25
CA ALA A 113 -8.75 -19.16 -26.21
C ALA A 113 -7.57 -20.01 -25.71
N LEU A 114 -7.15 -19.82 -24.45
CA LEU A 114 -6.07 -20.61 -23.82
C LEU A 114 -6.39 -22.11 -23.79
N GLN A 115 -7.62 -22.49 -23.44
CA GLN A 115 -8.06 -23.89 -23.44
C GLN A 115 -7.94 -24.52 -24.83
N HIS A 116 -8.40 -23.82 -25.87
CA HIS A 116 -8.35 -24.34 -27.24
C HIS A 116 -6.93 -24.35 -27.82
N ASP A 117 -6.10 -23.33 -27.56
CA ASP A 117 -4.69 -23.30 -27.97
C ASP A 117 -3.89 -24.45 -27.32
N GLN A 118 -4.14 -24.72 -26.03
CA GLN A 118 -3.50 -25.83 -25.32
C GLN A 118 -3.97 -27.19 -25.85
N ALA A 119 -5.27 -27.35 -26.12
CA ALA A 119 -5.81 -28.56 -26.73
C ALA A 119 -5.20 -28.83 -28.12
N ALA A 120 -5.01 -27.80 -28.94
CA ALA A 120 -4.35 -27.94 -30.24
C ALA A 120 -2.88 -28.38 -30.10
N LEU A 121 -2.14 -27.86 -29.12
CA LEU A 121 -0.74 -28.21 -28.87
C LEU A 121 -0.55 -29.63 -28.30
N ASN A 122 -1.55 -30.16 -27.61
CA ASN A 122 -1.54 -31.55 -27.13
C ASN A 122 -1.68 -32.57 -28.27
N ILE A 123 -2.33 -32.18 -29.38
CA ILE A 123 -2.50 -33.03 -30.58
C ILE A 123 -1.24 -32.98 -31.47
N ILE A 124 -0.57 -31.83 -31.55
CA ILE A 124 0.53 -31.61 -32.48
C ILE A 124 1.89 -32.04 -31.86
N PRO A 125 2.64 -32.98 -32.47
CA PRO A 125 3.95 -33.40 -31.96
C PRO A 125 5.02 -32.29 -32.01
N GLY A 126 6.08 -32.44 -31.21
CA GLY A 126 7.19 -31.49 -31.08
C GLY A 126 7.85 -31.04 -32.40
N GLY A 127 8.03 -31.95 -33.36
CA GLY A 127 8.70 -31.68 -34.63
C GLY A 127 7.79 -31.20 -35.77
N HIS A 128 6.51 -30.94 -35.52
CA HIS A 128 5.56 -30.61 -36.57
C HIS A 128 5.80 -29.19 -37.14
N PRO A 129 5.78 -28.98 -38.48
CA PRO A 129 6.08 -27.70 -39.11
C PRO A 129 5.24 -26.51 -38.61
N HIS A 130 3.98 -26.76 -38.24
CA HIS A 130 3.07 -25.71 -37.75
C HIS A 130 3.13 -25.48 -36.23
N ARG A 131 3.87 -26.29 -35.46
CA ARG A 131 3.91 -26.18 -33.98
C ARG A 131 4.33 -24.78 -33.52
N ALA A 132 5.29 -24.16 -34.20
CA ALA A 132 5.72 -22.80 -33.91
C ALA A 132 4.57 -21.77 -34.00
N GLN A 133 3.63 -21.95 -34.92
CA GLN A 133 2.45 -21.06 -35.04
C GLN A 133 1.46 -21.27 -33.87
N HIS A 134 1.28 -22.50 -33.41
CA HIS A 134 0.41 -22.77 -32.25
C HIS A 134 1.01 -22.22 -30.96
N LEU A 135 2.32 -22.38 -30.74
CA LEU A 135 3.04 -21.78 -29.62
C LEU A 135 2.95 -20.25 -29.64
N MET A 136 3.07 -19.65 -30.84
CA MET A 136 2.93 -18.21 -31.02
C MET A 136 1.54 -17.70 -30.62
N ASN A 137 0.48 -18.41 -30.99
CA ASN A 137 -0.89 -18.02 -30.61
C ASN A 137 -1.16 -18.21 -29.11
N LEU A 138 -0.72 -19.34 -28.54
CA LEU A 138 -0.83 -19.59 -27.10
C LEU A 138 -0.14 -18.47 -26.30
N ALA A 139 1.04 -18.04 -26.74
CA ALA A 139 1.77 -16.94 -26.12
C ALA A 139 1.02 -15.60 -26.21
N VAL A 140 0.34 -15.32 -27.32
CA VAL A 140 -0.53 -14.14 -27.45
C VAL A 140 -1.72 -14.22 -26.49
N SER A 141 -2.35 -15.39 -26.36
CA SER A 141 -3.44 -15.62 -25.41
C SER A 141 -2.99 -15.39 -23.95
N TYR A 142 -1.78 -15.84 -23.57
CA TYR A 142 -1.18 -15.53 -22.28
C TYR A 142 -0.89 -14.04 -22.10
N THR A 143 -0.39 -13.36 -23.15
CA THR A 143 -0.13 -11.91 -23.14
C THR A 143 -1.42 -11.13 -22.88
N TYR A 144 -2.53 -11.50 -23.52
CA TYR A 144 -3.84 -10.88 -23.28
C TYR A 144 -4.34 -11.09 -21.85
N ARG A 145 -4.12 -12.28 -21.27
CA ARG A 145 -4.48 -12.54 -19.87
C ARG A 145 -3.64 -11.69 -18.92
N TYR A 146 -2.33 -11.62 -19.17
CA TYR A 146 -1.40 -10.77 -18.43
C TYR A 146 -1.80 -9.28 -18.50
N ASP A 147 -2.16 -8.76 -19.67
CA ASP A 147 -2.55 -7.35 -19.82
C ASP A 147 -3.79 -6.98 -18.98
N ARG A 148 -4.61 -7.97 -18.62
CA ARG A 148 -5.81 -7.78 -17.79
C ARG A 148 -5.60 -8.04 -16.32
N LEU A 149 -4.86 -9.09 -15.99
CA LEU A 149 -4.72 -9.56 -14.61
C LEU A 149 -3.43 -9.10 -13.95
N GLY A 150 -2.41 -8.76 -14.74
CA GLY A 150 -1.07 -8.40 -14.27
C GLY A 150 -0.21 -9.58 -13.81
N ASP A 151 -0.67 -10.83 -13.95
CA ASP A 151 0.03 -12.02 -13.43
C ASP A 151 1.37 -12.27 -14.14
N LEU A 152 2.47 -12.17 -13.40
CA LEU A 152 3.82 -12.41 -13.94
C LEU A 152 3.99 -13.83 -14.49
N LYS A 153 3.27 -14.84 -13.98
CA LYS A 153 3.33 -16.21 -14.50
C LYS A 153 2.83 -16.29 -15.94
N ASP A 154 1.81 -15.50 -16.28
CA ASP A 154 1.30 -15.42 -17.65
C ASP A 154 2.31 -14.79 -18.59
N LEU A 155 3.00 -13.74 -18.13
CA LEU A 155 4.07 -13.11 -18.91
C LEU A 155 5.26 -14.05 -19.11
N GLU A 156 5.63 -14.83 -18.09
CA GLU A 156 6.68 -15.86 -18.20
C GLU A 156 6.26 -16.98 -19.15
N ALA A 157 5.02 -17.45 -19.08
CA ALA A 157 4.47 -18.43 -20.01
C ALA A 157 4.44 -17.90 -21.45
N ALA A 158 4.06 -16.64 -21.67
CA ALA A 158 4.11 -16.00 -22.98
C ALA A 158 5.55 -15.95 -23.53
N LEU A 159 6.52 -15.54 -22.70
CA LEU A 159 7.94 -15.51 -23.07
C LEU A 159 8.48 -16.89 -23.45
N GLN A 160 8.20 -17.92 -22.65
CA GLN A 160 8.63 -19.29 -22.92
C GLN A 160 8.07 -19.80 -24.25
N ASN A 161 6.78 -19.58 -24.51
CA ASN A 161 6.13 -20.02 -25.74
C ASN A 161 6.59 -19.22 -26.97
N HIS A 162 6.78 -17.90 -26.85
CA HIS A 162 7.37 -17.09 -27.92
C HIS A 162 8.81 -17.51 -28.24
N GLN A 163 9.63 -17.79 -27.22
CA GLN A 163 10.99 -18.27 -27.40
C GLN A 163 11.01 -19.63 -28.11
N ALA A 164 10.21 -20.59 -27.64
CA ALA A 164 10.08 -21.90 -28.26
C ALA A 164 9.61 -21.82 -29.73
N ALA A 165 8.70 -20.89 -30.04
CA ALA A 165 8.29 -20.64 -31.42
C ALA A 165 9.43 -20.10 -32.29
N VAL A 166 10.25 -19.18 -31.76
CA VAL A 166 11.43 -18.64 -32.45
C VAL A 166 12.48 -19.74 -32.66
N ASP A 167 12.75 -20.56 -31.66
CA ASP A 167 13.73 -21.65 -31.74
C ASP A 167 13.36 -22.72 -32.78
N LEU A 168 12.06 -22.94 -32.99
CA LEU A 168 11.53 -23.83 -34.03
C LEU A 168 11.48 -23.17 -35.43
N THR A 169 11.85 -21.90 -35.57
CA THR A 169 11.81 -21.17 -36.84
C THR A 169 13.16 -21.23 -37.55
N PRO A 170 13.25 -21.82 -38.75
CA PRO A 170 14.50 -21.80 -39.52
C PRO A 170 14.90 -20.37 -39.92
N PRO A 171 16.21 -20.04 -39.99
CA PRO A 171 16.67 -18.75 -40.51
C PRO A 171 16.17 -18.49 -41.94
N GLY A 172 15.69 -17.28 -42.21
CA GLY A 172 15.13 -16.87 -43.50
C GLY A 172 13.67 -17.28 -43.72
N HIS A 173 13.01 -17.89 -42.73
CA HIS A 173 11.58 -18.22 -42.81
C HIS A 173 10.73 -16.93 -42.91
N PRO A 174 9.66 -16.89 -43.72
CA PRO A 174 8.82 -15.69 -43.88
C PRO A 174 8.30 -15.09 -42.56
N ASP A 175 7.94 -15.95 -41.60
CA ASP A 175 7.44 -15.53 -40.29
C ASP A 175 8.53 -15.14 -39.27
N GLU A 176 9.81 -15.31 -39.56
CA GLU A 176 10.90 -15.08 -38.60
C GLU A 176 10.82 -13.67 -37.99
N ALA A 177 10.61 -12.66 -38.84
CA ALA A 177 10.48 -11.27 -38.42
C ALA A 177 9.28 -11.06 -37.46
N GLN A 178 8.13 -11.68 -37.73
CA GLN A 178 6.95 -11.55 -36.90
C GLN A 178 7.12 -12.24 -35.54
N ARG A 179 7.73 -13.43 -35.52
CA ARG A 179 7.95 -14.21 -34.29
C ARG A 179 8.96 -13.50 -33.37
N LEU A 180 10.04 -12.97 -33.94
CA LEU A 180 11.02 -12.14 -33.22
C LEU A 180 10.40 -10.83 -32.70
N GLN A 181 9.50 -10.21 -33.47
CA GLN A 181 8.80 -8.99 -33.05
C GLN A 181 7.92 -9.24 -31.81
N ASN A 182 7.20 -10.37 -31.77
CA ASN A 182 6.35 -10.74 -30.63
C ASN A 182 7.18 -11.09 -29.40
N LEU A 183 8.25 -11.88 -29.56
CA LEU A 183 9.19 -12.16 -28.48
C LEU A 183 9.79 -10.87 -27.89
N ALA A 184 10.17 -9.93 -28.74
CA ALA A 184 10.68 -8.63 -28.30
C ALA A 184 9.62 -7.77 -27.58
N ALA A 185 8.34 -7.94 -27.89
CA ALA A 185 7.24 -7.29 -27.17
C ALA A 185 7.16 -7.83 -25.73
N SER A 186 7.14 -9.14 -25.54
CA SER A 186 7.08 -9.73 -24.20
C SER A 186 8.31 -9.40 -23.34
N TYR A 187 9.50 -9.31 -23.92
CA TYR A 187 10.68 -8.80 -23.21
C TYR A 187 10.53 -7.34 -22.78
N ALA A 188 9.92 -6.50 -23.64
CA ALA A 188 9.64 -5.12 -23.29
C ALA A 188 8.60 -5.01 -22.16
N ASP A 189 7.62 -5.92 -22.12
CA ASP A 189 6.61 -5.99 -21.08
C ASP A 189 7.21 -6.39 -19.73
N ARG A 190 8.10 -7.39 -19.74
CA ARG A 190 8.83 -7.80 -18.54
C ARG A 190 9.78 -6.71 -18.06
N TYR A 191 10.46 -6.00 -18.96
CA TYR A 191 11.23 -4.82 -18.60
C TYR A 191 10.36 -3.73 -17.96
N ARG A 192 9.18 -3.44 -18.52
CA ARG A 192 8.28 -2.43 -17.94
C ARG A 192 7.85 -2.77 -16.52
N ARG A 193 7.74 -4.05 -16.19
CA ARG A 193 7.33 -4.56 -14.88
C ARG A 193 8.46 -4.68 -13.87
N LEU A 194 9.55 -5.34 -14.25
CA LEU A 194 10.64 -5.67 -13.34
C LEU A 194 11.79 -4.67 -13.38
N GLY A 195 11.85 -3.81 -14.40
CA GLY A 195 12.93 -2.85 -14.60
C GLY A 195 14.29 -3.48 -14.93
N ASN A 196 14.32 -4.77 -15.30
CA ASN A 196 15.56 -5.50 -15.59
C ASN A 196 16.16 -5.08 -16.94
N MET A 197 17.32 -4.41 -16.89
CA MET A 197 17.99 -3.89 -18.08
C MET A 197 18.32 -4.95 -19.13
N LYS A 198 18.59 -6.20 -18.73
CA LYS A 198 18.91 -7.29 -19.67
C LYS A 198 17.74 -7.56 -20.64
N ASP A 199 16.51 -7.48 -20.15
CA ASP A 199 15.31 -7.73 -20.96
C ASP A 199 15.13 -6.66 -22.04
N LEU A 200 15.42 -5.40 -21.69
CA LEU A 200 15.37 -4.30 -22.65
C LEU A 200 16.44 -4.46 -23.74
N GLU A 201 17.65 -4.91 -23.38
CA GLU A 201 18.75 -5.14 -24.32
C GLU A 201 18.46 -6.29 -25.28
N VAL A 202 17.93 -7.41 -24.77
CA VAL A 202 17.50 -8.54 -25.59
C VAL A 202 16.37 -8.14 -26.54
N GLY A 203 15.35 -7.44 -26.05
CA GLY A 203 14.25 -6.92 -26.88
C GLY A 203 14.72 -5.94 -27.96
N LEU A 204 15.72 -5.10 -27.66
CA LEU A 204 16.37 -4.21 -28.64
C LEU A 204 17.09 -5.00 -29.73
N GLN A 205 17.85 -6.03 -29.35
CA GLN A 205 18.57 -6.87 -30.30
C GLN A 205 17.61 -7.55 -31.28
N HIS A 206 16.54 -8.15 -30.77
CA HIS A 206 15.52 -8.78 -31.62
C HIS A 206 14.85 -7.77 -32.56
N ARG A 207 14.42 -6.60 -32.07
CA ARG A 207 13.81 -5.56 -32.92
C ARG A 207 14.78 -5.02 -33.98
N GLN A 208 16.08 -4.95 -33.68
CA GLN A 208 17.09 -4.57 -34.66
C GLN A 208 17.23 -5.63 -35.76
N THR A 209 17.23 -6.92 -35.39
CA THR A 209 17.21 -8.03 -36.35
C THR A 209 15.98 -7.97 -37.25
N VAL A 210 14.79 -7.75 -36.67
CA VAL A 210 13.53 -7.61 -37.43
C VAL A 210 13.63 -6.49 -38.49
N VAL A 211 14.13 -5.31 -38.12
CA VAL A 211 14.30 -4.19 -39.06
C VAL A 211 15.31 -4.49 -40.18
N ASN A 212 16.33 -5.32 -39.89
CA ASN A 212 17.33 -5.76 -40.87
C ASN A 212 16.78 -6.81 -41.83
N LEU A 213 15.93 -7.73 -41.34
CA LEU A 213 15.25 -8.76 -42.16
C LEU A 213 14.16 -8.17 -43.05
N THR A 214 13.50 -7.11 -42.59
CA THR A 214 12.41 -6.48 -43.33
C THR A 214 12.95 -5.66 -44.52
N SER A 215 12.41 -5.86 -45.73
CA SER A 215 12.83 -5.08 -46.91
C SER A 215 12.39 -3.60 -46.81
N LYS A 216 13.01 -2.69 -47.58
CA LYS A 216 12.63 -1.25 -47.58
C LYS A 216 11.23 -0.97 -48.12
N GLY A 217 10.69 -1.83 -48.97
CA GLY A 217 9.37 -1.70 -49.59
C GLY A 217 8.25 -2.41 -48.84
N ASP A 218 8.57 -3.11 -47.75
CA ASP A 218 7.60 -3.85 -46.94
C ASP A 218 6.62 -2.89 -46.23
N HIS A 219 5.33 -3.22 -46.27
CA HIS A 219 4.27 -2.42 -45.65
C HIS A 219 4.38 -2.37 -44.12
N ASN A 220 4.96 -3.38 -43.47
CA ASN A 220 5.15 -3.46 -42.03
C ASN A 220 6.42 -2.75 -41.53
N ARG A 221 7.32 -2.33 -42.43
CA ARG A 221 8.58 -1.68 -42.04
C ARG A 221 8.37 -0.46 -41.14
N ALA A 222 7.33 0.33 -41.40
CA ALA A 222 7.01 1.49 -40.58
C ALA A 222 6.69 1.11 -39.11
N GLN A 223 6.00 -0.01 -38.89
CA GLN A 223 5.69 -0.53 -37.56
C GLN A 223 6.93 -1.05 -36.84
N HIS A 224 7.81 -1.78 -37.52
CA HIS A 224 9.05 -2.28 -36.90
C HIS A 224 9.98 -1.14 -36.48
N LEU A 225 10.11 -0.10 -37.32
CA LEU A 225 10.89 1.11 -36.97
C LEU A 225 10.32 1.84 -35.75
N GLU A 226 9.00 1.93 -35.65
CA GLU A 226 8.33 2.56 -34.50
C GLU A 226 8.51 1.75 -33.21
N SER A 227 8.40 0.42 -33.27
CA SER A 227 8.68 -0.46 -32.12
C SER A 227 10.14 -0.37 -31.66
N LEU A 228 11.08 -0.30 -32.60
CA LEU A 228 12.49 -0.09 -32.30
C LEU A 228 12.72 1.28 -31.63
N ALA A 229 12.08 2.34 -32.15
CA ALA A 229 12.14 3.67 -31.57
C ALA A 229 11.61 3.72 -30.12
N ALA A 230 10.51 3.01 -29.83
CA ALA A 230 9.97 2.90 -28.48
C ALA A 230 10.98 2.26 -27.50
N SER A 231 11.73 1.25 -27.95
CA SER A 231 12.76 0.58 -27.16
C SER A 231 13.93 1.49 -26.81
N TYR A 232 14.44 2.25 -27.79
CA TYR A 232 15.47 3.27 -27.56
C TYR A 232 14.98 4.38 -26.62
N THR A 233 13.69 4.76 -26.72
CA THR A 233 13.10 5.73 -25.78
C THR A 233 13.07 5.19 -24.35
N SER A 234 12.73 3.91 -24.16
CA SER A 234 12.79 3.23 -22.86
C SER A 234 14.20 3.16 -22.30
N ARG A 235 15.21 2.90 -23.14
CA ARG A 235 16.62 2.88 -22.74
C ARG A 235 17.12 4.27 -22.33
N TYR A 236 16.77 5.29 -23.11
CA TYR A 236 17.04 6.69 -22.77
C TYR A 236 16.46 7.07 -21.41
N LYS A 237 15.20 6.72 -21.12
CA LYS A 237 14.57 7.03 -19.82
C LYS A 237 15.33 6.44 -18.64
N ARG A 238 16.05 5.33 -18.84
CA ARG A 238 16.78 4.64 -17.77
C ARG A 238 18.24 5.04 -17.65
N LEU A 239 18.93 5.22 -18.79
CA LEU A 239 20.37 5.52 -18.82
C LEU A 239 20.68 7.00 -19.02
N GLY A 240 19.72 7.77 -19.53
CA GLY A 240 19.88 9.20 -19.83
C GLY A 240 20.74 9.50 -21.06
N ASP A 241 21.17 8.51 -21.86
CA ASP A 241 22.04 8.74 -23.03
C ASP A 241 21.30 9.48 -24.16
N PRO A 242 21.66 10.75 -24.46
CA PRO A 242 21.01 11.53 -25.51
C PRO A 242 21.09 10.90 -26.91
N LYS A 243 22.06 10.01 -27.17
CA LYS A 243 22.19 9.29 -28.45
C LYS A 243 21.00 8.38 -28.71
N ASP A 244 20.45 7.75 -27.67
CA ASP A 244 19.28 6.88 -27.78
C ASP A 244 18.05 7.66 -28.19
N LEU A 245 17.87 8.83 -27.59
CA LEU A 245 16.77 9.72 -27.91
C LEU A 245 16.84 10.24 -29.35
N LYS A 246 18.06 10.58 -29.84
CA LYS A 246 18.29 10.98 -31.23
C LYS A 246 17.99 9.83 -32.20
N THR A 247 18.39 8.61 -31.84
CA THR A 247 18.14 7.39 -32.61
C THR A 247 16.64 7.08 -32.70
N ALA A 248 15.93 7.10 -31.56
CA ALA A 248 14.48 6.93 -31.51
C ALA A 248 13.75 7.96 -32.38
N LEU A 249 14.14 9.23 -32.29
CA LEU A 249 13.55 10.30 -33.11
C LEU A 249 13.78 10.06 -34.61
N GLY A 250 14.97 9.58 -35.00
CA GLY A 250 15.29 9.22 -36.38
C GLY A 250 14.37 8.12 -36.93
N TYR A 251 14.18 7.05 -36.15
CA TYR A 251 13.31 5.94 -36.54
C TYR A 251 11.83 6.33 -36.61
N ASN A 252 11.31 7.10 -35.64
CA ASN A 252 9.92 7.58 -35.69
C ASN A 252 9.66 8.53 -36.87
N ARG A 253 10.64 9.38 -37.25
CA ARG A 253 10.54 10.20 -38.47
C ARG A 253 10.50 9.33 -39.74
N ALA A 254 11.31 8.27 -39.78
CA ALA A 254 11.30 7.33 -40.90
C ALA A 254 9.96 6.60 -41.01
N ALA A 255 9.38 6.14 -39.90
CA ALA A 255 8.07 5.49 -39.87
C ALA A 255 6.95 6.40 -40.42
N VAL A 256 6.88 7.66 -39.97
CA VAL A 256 5.91 8.64 -40.46
C VAL A 256 6.10 8.96 -41.95
N ARG A 257 7.34 8.98 -42.45
CA ARG A 257 7.65 9.21 -43.87
C ARG A 257 7.23 8.04 -44.76
N LEU A 258 7.37 6.81 -44.28
CA LEU A 258 6.99 5.60 -45.02
C LEU A 258 5.48 5.38 -45.04
N THR A 259 4.74 6.01 -44.13
CA THR A 259 3.28 5.83 -44.03
C THR A 259 2.55 6.90 -44.86
N PRO A 260 1.70 6.56 -45.84
CA PRO A 260 0.91 7.53 -46.60
C PRO A 260 -0.07 8.36 -45.74
N ARG A 261 -0.53 9.52 -46.23
CA ARG A 261 -1.41 10.43 -45.46
C ARG A 261 -2.73 9.79 -45.03
N ASN A 262 -3.34 8.98 -45.90
CA ASN A 262 -4.66 8.38 -45.66
C ASN A 262 -4.56 6.99 -45.02
N HIS A 263 -3.38 6.57 -44.58
CA HIS A 263 -3.17 5.25 -44.02
C HIS A 263 -3.71 5.17 -42.59
N PRO A 264 -4.45 4.11 -42.20
CA PRO A 264 -5.06 3.99 -40.87
C PRO A 264 -4.06 4.16 -39.71
N HIS A 265 -2.85 3.62 -39.85
CA HIS A 265 -1.81 3.73 -38.81
C HIS A 265 -1.03 5.05 -38.78
N ARG A 266 -1.31 6.01 -39.66
CA ARG A 266 -0.57 7.28 -39.68
C ARG A 266 -0.73 8.07 -38.39
N ALA A 267 -1.95 8.13 -37.84
CA ALA A 267 -2.21 8.81 -36.57
C ALA A 267 -1.36 8.22 -35.44
N ARG A 268 -1.27 6.89 -35.38
CA ARG A 268 -0.42 6.16 -34.42
C ARG A 268 1.06 6.52 -34.56
N HIS A 269 1.60 6.53 -35.79
CA HIS A 269 3.01 6.89 -36.01
C HIS A 269 3.31 8.35 -35.67
N LEU A 270 2.38 9.28 -35.96
CA LEU A 270 2.49 10.67 -35.55
C LEU A 270 2.51 10.80 -34.01
N GLN A 271 1.72 9.98 -33.32
CA GLN A 271 1.70 9.94 -31.86
C GLN A 271 3.05 9.46 -31.30
N SER A 272 3.60 8.36 -31.82
CA SER A 272 4.92 7.86 -31.39
C SER A 272 6.04 8.89 -31.66
N LEU A 273 5.99 9.59 -32.80
CA LEU A 273 6.89 10.71 -33.08
C LEU A 273 6.72 11.87 -32.09
N ALA A 274 5.49 12.22 -31.73
CA ALA A 274 5.21 13.25 -30.74
C ALA A 274 5.74 12.91 -29.35
N VAL A 275 5.72 11.63 -28.97
CA VAL A 275 6.32 11.14 -27.71
C VAL A 275 7.83 11.36 -27.72
N SER A 276 8.54 11.00 -28.80
CA SER A 276 9.98 11.27 -28.93
C SER A 276 10.29 12.77 -28.84
N TYR A 277 9.51 13.61 -29.52
CA TYR A 277 9.67 15.07 -29.40
C TYR A 277 9.41 15.58 -27.98
N SER A 278 8.41 15.04 -27.28
CA SER A 278 8.14 15.40 -25.88
C SER A 278 9.31 15.01 -24.97
N SER A 279 9.92 13.83 -25.18
CA SER A 279 11.13 13.41 -24.46
C SER A 279 12.34 14.30 -24.78
N CYS A 280 12.53 14.71 -26.05
CA CYS A 280 13.55 15.70 -26.41
C CYS A 280 13.35 17.03 -25.69
N TYR A 281 12.11 17.51 -25.60
CA TYR A 281 11.79 18.73 -24.85
C TYR A 281 12.10 18.57 -23.36
N GLN A 282 11.75 17.44 -22.73
CA GLN A 282 12.06 17.19 -21.32
C GLN A 282 13.57 17.21 -21.05
N SER A 283 14.36 16.61 -21.94
CA SER A 283 15.82 16.54 -21.83
C SER A 283 16.53 17.88 -22.11
N LEU A 284 16.17 18.53 -23.22
CA LEU A 284 16.92 19.65 -23.79
C LEU A 284 16.28 21.00 -23.46
N ARG A 285 15.03 21.01 -22.98
CA ARG A 285 14.22 22.20 -22.66
C ARG A 285 14.02 23.18 -23.82
N ASP A 286 14.27 22.72 -25.05
CA ASP A 286 14.13 23.51 -26.28
C ASP A 286 12.68 23.46 -26.81
N LEU A 287 12.04 24.63 -26.84
CA LEU A 287 10.63 24.82 -27.22
C LEU A 287 10.29 24.28 -28.61
N LYS A 288 11.25 24.23 -29.55
CA LYS A 288 10.99 23.71 -30.90
C LYS A 288 10.50 22.26 -30.89
N TYR A 289 10.95 21.47 -29.91
CA TYR A 289 10.52 20.08 -29.78
C TYR A 289 9.10 19.98 -29.19
N LEU A 290 8.74 20.88 -28.27
CA LEU A 290 7.38 20.93 -27.74
C LEU A 290 6.37 21.35 -28.82
N GLU A 291 6.73 22.33 -29.65
CA GLU A 291 5.92 22.75 -30.79
C GLU A 291 5.78 21.65 -31.86
N ALA A 292 6.87 20.93 -32.15
CA ALA A 292 6.83 19.79 -33.05
C ALA A 292 5.95 18.66 -32.51
N ALA A 293 5.99 18.40 -31.19
CA ALA A 293 5.11 17.44 -30.53
C ALA A 293 3.63 17.86 -30.64
N LEU A 294 3.31 19.13 -30.37
CA LEU A 294 1.94 19.65 -30.51
C LEU A 294 1.41 19.50 -31.94
N LYS A 295 2.22 19.86 -32.96
CA LYS A 295 1.85 19.68 -34.38
C LYS A 295 1.55 18.22 -34.72
N CYS A 296 2.37 17.28 -34.24
CA CYS A 296 2.16 15.86 -34.49
C CYS A 296 0.90 15.32 -33.78
N LYS A 297 0.66 15.71 -32.52
CA LYS A 297 -0.52 15.31 -31.75
C LYS A 297 -1.81 15.88 -32.34
N GLN A 298 -1.81 17.14 -32.77
CA GLN A 298 -2.95 17.75 -33.44
C GLN A 298 -3.27 17.00 -34.73
N ALA A 299 -2.27 16.75 -35.58
CA ALA A 299 -2.46 15.99 -36.81
C ALA A 299 -2.98 14.55 -36.55
N ALA A 300 -2.56 13.90 -35.45
CA ALA A 300 -3.10 12.61 -35.07
C ALA A 300 -4.58 12.69 -34.67
N VAL A 301 -4.97 13.70 -33.89
CA VAL A 301 -6.38 13.96 -33.52
C VAL A 301 -7.22 14.27 -34.75
N ASP A 302 -6.73 15.08 -35.68
CA ASP A 302 -7.45 15.47 -36.89
C ASP A 302 -7.69 14.29 -37.84
N LEU A 303 -6.77 13.32 -37.87
CA LEU A 303 -6.87 12.09 -38.68
C LEU A 303 -7.73 11.00 -38.05
N THR A 304 -8.13 11.14 -36.79
CA THR A 304 -8.81 10.08 -36.02
C THR A 304 -10.30 10.39 -35.91
N PRO A 305 -11.22 9.56 -36.43
CA PRO A 305 -12.67 9.78 -36.32
C PRO A 305 -13.18 9.93 -34.88
N ILE A 306 -14.30 10.63 -34.69
CA ILE A 306 -14.86 10.95 -33.35
C ILE A 306 -15.17 9.70 -32.53
N ASP A 307 -15.64 8.65 -33.18
CA ASP A 307 -16.04 7.35 -32.64
C ASP A 307 -14.87 6.35 -32.51
N HIS A 308 -13.66 6.74 -32.90
CA HIS A 308 -12.50 5.84 -32.83
C HIS A 308 -12.02 5.66 -31.38
N PRO A 309 -11.79 4.42 -30.90
CA PRO A 309 -11.42 4.14 -29.50
C PRO A 309 -10.20 4.94 -29.00
N SER A 310 -9.16 5.08 -29.81
CA SER A 310 -7.94 5.80 -29.43
C SER A 310 -8.05 7.33 -29.44
N ARG A 311 -9.18 7.92 -29.86
CA ARG A 311 -9.32 9.38 -29.96
C ARG A 311 -9.18 10.05 -28.60
N ALA A 312 -9.77 9.47 -27.56
CA ALA A 312 -9.70 9.99 -26.20
C ALA A 312 -8.24 10.10 -25.72
N ASP A 313 -7.42 9.07 -25.95
CA ASP A 313 -6.00 9.09 -25.60
C ASP A 313 -5.21 10.16 -26.37
N TYR A 314 -5.53 10.37 -27.65
CA TYR A 314 -4.86 11.39 -28.46
C TYR A 314 -5.22 12.81 -27.99
N LEU A 315 -6.49 13.05 -27.68
CA LEU A 315 -6.95 14.32 -27.07
C LEU A 315 -6.27 14.57 -25.72
N HIS A 316 -6.21 13.56 -24.86
CA HIS A 316 -5.56 13.65 -23.58
C HIS A 316 -4.08 14.02 -23.72
N ASN A 317 -3.36 13.30 -24.59
CA ASN A 317 -1.94 13.53 -24.82
C ASN A 317 -1.66 14.91 -25.41
N LEU A 318 -2.54 15.41 -26.29
CA LEU A 318 -2.49 16.77 -26.81
C LEU A 318 -2.66 17.79 -25.67
N ALA A 319 -3.66 17.59 -24.81
CA ALA A 319 -3.92 18.47 -23.66
C ALA A 319 -2.74 18.54 -22.68
N LEU A 320 -2.02 17.43 -22.46
CA LEU A 320 -0.81 17.40 -21.62
C LEU A 320 0.33 18.25 -22.22
N SER A 321 0.47 18.28 -23.55
CA SER A 321 1.46 19.14 -24.22
C SER A 321 1.08 20.62 -24.13
N TYR A 322 -0.20 20.97 -24.28
CA TYR A 322 -0.69 22.34 -24.03
C TYR A 322 -0.45 22.76 -22.58
N THR A 323 -0.75 21.88 -21.61
CA THR A 323 -0.44 22.13 -20.18
C THR A 323 1.06 22.40 -19.98
N SER A 324 1.92 21.64 -20.66
CA SER A 324 3.38 21.81 -20.58
C SER A 324 3.84 23.15 -21.19
N ARG A 325 3.24 23.57 -22.30
CA ARG A 325 3.54 24.86 -22.95
C ARG A 325 3.05 26.04 -22.10
N TYR A 326 1.84 25.95 -21.54
CA TYR A 326 1.33 26.89 -20.56
C TYR A 326 2.27 27.07 -19.37
N ARG A 327 2.73 25.97 -18.74
CA ARG A 327 3.67 26.06 -17.61
C ARG A 327 4.98 26.77 -17.95
N ARG A 328 5.39 26.72 -19.23
CA ARG A 328 6.65 27.33 -19.69
C ARG A 328 6.49 28.79 -20.13
N LEU A 329 5.39 29.12 -20.81
CA LEU A 329 5.18 30.43 -21.44
C LEU A 329 4.17 31.31 -20.69
N GLY A 330 3.30 30.72 -19.87
CA GLY A 330 2.21 31.42 -19.18
C GLY A 330 1.03 31.78 -20.08
N ASP A 331 0.97 31.29 -21.32
CA ASP A 331 -0.07 31.61 -22.30
C ASP A 331 -1.43 31.03 -21.89
N LEU A 332 -2.41 31.91 -21.67
CA LEU A 332 -3.74 31.55 -21.21
C LEU A 332 -4.52 30.73 -22.23
N GLN A 333 -4.27 30.93 -23.53
CA GLN A 333 -4.93 30.16 -24.58
C GLN A 333 -4.56 28.68 -24.50
N ASP A 334 -3.33 28.37 -24.08
CA ASP A 334 -2.88 26.99 -23.88
C ASP A 334 -3.58 26.32 -22.71
N LEU A 335 -3.85 27.07 -21.64
CA LEU A 335 -4.56 26.53 -20.47
C LEU A 335 -6.02 26.23 -20.82
N GLU A 336 -6.67 27.12 -21.57
CA GLU A 336 -8.05 26.93 -22.02
C GLU A 336 -8.16 25.76 -23.01
N ALA A 337 -7.24 25.67 -23.98
CA ALA A 337 -7.16 24.53 -24.90
C ALA A 337 -6.93 23.21 -24.14
N ALA A 338 -6.03 23.20 -23.15
CA ALA A 338 -5.79 22.01 -22.32
C ALA A 338 -7.04 21.58 -21.54
N LEU A 339 -7.80 22.52 -20.98
CA LEU A 339 -9.05 22.23 -20.27
C LEU A 339 -10.11 21.67 -21.24
N GLN A 340 -10.29 22.30 -22.40
CA GLN A 340 -11.25 21.85 -23.41
C GLN A 340 -10.96 20.43 -23.87
N TYR A 341 -9.71 20.11 -24.25
CA TYR A 341 -9.35 18.77 -24.70
C TYR A 341 -9.44 17.71 -23.60
N LYS A 342 -9.16 18.06 -22.33
CA LYS A 342 -9.37 17.15 -21.19
C LYS A 342 -10.84 16.89 -20.93
N GLN A 343 -11.71 17.91 -21.04
CA GLN A 343 -13.14 17.73 -20.92
C GLN A 343 -13.67 16.79 -22.02
N MET A 344 -13.31 17.04 -23.28
CA MET A 344 -13.66 16.14 -24.39
C MET A 344 -13.18 14.71 -24.18
N THR A 345 -12.01 14.52 -23.55
CA THR A 345 -11.51 13.18 -23.19
C THR A 345 -12.44 12.49 -22.18
N VAL A 346 -12.83 13.19 -21.11
CA VAL A 346 -13.72 12.66 -20.07
C VAL A 346 -15.11 12.36 -20.60
N ASP A 347 -15.60 13.15 -21.55
CA ASP A 347 -16.92 12.99 -22.17
C ASP A 347 -16.96 11.79 -23.14
N LEU A 348 -15.84 11.46 -23.79
CA LEU A 348 -15.73 10.33 -24.73
C LEU A 348 -15.54 8.97 -24.06
N ILE A 349 -14.93 8.96 -22.86
CA ILE A 349 -14.66 7.72 -22.14
C ILE A 349 -15.94 7.27 -21.42
N PRO A 350 -16.28 5.96 -21.38
CA PRO A 350 -17.38 5.43 -20.57
C PRO A 350 -17.15 5.56 -19.05
N THR A 351 -18.20 5.50 -18.23
CA THR A 351 -18.08 5.67 -16.76
C THR A 351 -17.33 4.54 -16.06
N ASP A 352 -17.38 3.33 -16.63
CA ASP A 352 -16.76 2.09 -16.16
C ASP A 352 -15.33 1.87 -16.71
N HIS A 353 -14.83 2.78 -17.54
CA HIS A 353 -13.51 2.62 -18.16
C HIS A 353 -12.37 2.71 -17.12
N PRO A 354 -11.41 1.76 -17.09
CA PRO A 354 -10.36 1.69 -16.07
C PRO A 354 -9.49 2.94 -15.93
N HIS A 355 -9.28 3.68 -17.03
CA HIS A 355 -8.45 4.89 -17.03
C HIS A 355 -9.22 6.20 -16.77
N ARG A 356 -10.55 6.16 -16.61
CA ARG A 356 -11.38 7.36 -16.42
C ARG A 356 -10.94 8.18 -15.21
N ALA A 357 -10.59 7.51 -14.10
CA ALA A 357 -10.09 8.16 -12.89
C ALA A 357 -8.88 9.06 -13.16
N GLY A 358 -7.87 8.56 -13.89
CA GLY A 358 -6.68 9.32 -14.25
C GLY A 358 -6.99 10.56 -15.10
N HIS A 359 -7.95 10.47 -16.03
CA HIS A 359 -8.35 11.62 -16.84
C HIS A 359 -9.10 12.68 -16.02
N LEU A 360 -9.99 12.27 -15.11
CA LEU A 360 -10.68 13.17 -14.18
C LEU A 360 -9.70 13.90 -13.25
N GLN A 361 -8.70 13.19 -12.70
CA GLN A 361 -7.63 13.79 -11.90
C GLN A 361 -6.82 14.82 -12.71
N SER A 362 -6.46 14.46 -13.94
CA SER A 362 -5.72 15.36 -14.82
C SER A 362 -6.52 16.62 -15.17
N LEU A 363 -7.83 16.51 -15.33
CA LEU A 363 -8.73 17.64 -15.53
C LEU A 363 -8.81 18.53 -14.28
N ALA A 364 -9.01 17.93 -13.10
CA ALA A 364 -9.02 18.63 -11.82
C ALA A 364 -7.71 19.42 -11.59
N MET A 365 -6.56 18.82 -11.93
CA MET A 365 -5.25 19.47 -11.87
C MET A 365 -5.14 20.69 -12.80
N SER A 366 -5.78 20.68 -13.97
CA SER A 366 -5.83 21.86 -14.84
C SER A 366 -6.71 22.97 -14.27
N TYR A 367 -7.83 22.63 -13.63
CA TYR A 367 -8.65 23.61 -12.91
C TYR A 367 -7.89 24.21 -11.72
N ILE A 368 -7.06 23.44 -11.02
CA ILE A 368 -6.15 23.96 -9.98
C ILE A 368 -5.25 25.06 -10.55
N ASN A 369 -4.60 24.81 -11.70
CA ASN A 369 -3.74 25.81 -12.34
C ASN A 369 -4.53 27.09 -12.71
N ARG A 370 -5.75 26.94 -13.23
CA ARG A 370 -6.62 28.08 -13.56
C ARG A 370 -7.04 28.86 -12.31
N TYR A 371 -7.42 28.17 -11.25
CA TYR A 371 -7.78 28.79 -9.98
C TYR A 371 -6.60 29.55 -9.37
N GLN A 372 -5.40 28.97 -9.35
CA GLN A 372 -4.21 29.64 -8.82
C GLN A 372 -3.93 30.97 -9.53
N ARG A 373 -4.24 31.07 -10.83
CA ARG A 373 -4.03 32.27 -11.64
C ARG A 373 -5.15 33.30 -11.51
N PHE A 374 -6.41 32.87 -11.56
CA PHE A 374 -7.57 33.77 -11.69
C PHE A 374 -8.48 33.84 -10.47
N LYS A 375 -8.32 32.92 -9.51
CA LYS A 375 -9.14 32.81 -8.29
C LYS A 375 -10.66 32.71 -8.56
N LYS A 376 -11.04 32.10 -9.69
CA LYS A 376 -12.46 31.87 -10.06
C LYS A 376 -13.10 30.84 -9.14
N GLN A 377 -14.09 31.23 -8.34
CA GLN A 377 -14.70 30.32 -7.35
C GLN A 377 -15.35 29.06 -7.97
N ASP A 378 -15.88 29.17 -9.19
CA ASP A 378 -16.43 28.01 -9.91
C ASP A 378 -15.39 26.90 -10.16
N ASP A 379 -14.10 27.26 -10.26
CA ASP A 379 -13.04 26.27 -10.41
C ASP A 379 -12.89 25.40 -9.16
N LEU A 380 -13.13 25.92 -7.94
CA LEU A 380 -13.07 25.11 -6.72
C LEU A 380 -14.14 24.01 -6.71
N LYS A 381 -15.35 24.34 -7.16
CA LYS A 381 -16.45 23.38 -7.29
C LYS A 381 -16.13 22.30 -8.32
N LEU A 382 -15.55 22.69 -9.46
CA LEU A 382 -15.14 21.74 -10.51
C LEU A 382 -13.99 20.84 -10.04
N ILE A 383 -13.00 21.40 -9.34
CA ILE A 383 -11.90 20.64 -8.73
C ILE A 383 -12.46 19.57 -7.78
N HIS A 384 -13.34 19.96 -6.85
CA HIS A 384 -13.98 19.03 -5.92
C HIS A 384 -14.77 17.94 -6.66
N THR A 385 -15.59 18.35 -7.63
CA THR A 385 -16.45 17.42 -8.38
C THR A 385 -15.63 16.38 -9.13
N HIS A 386 -14.57 16.79 -9.83
CA HIS A 386 -13.75 15.86 -10.61
C HIS A 386 -12.85 14.99 -9.75
N PHE A 387 -12.27 15.49 -8.66
CA PHE A 387 -11.57 14.64 -7.70
C PHE A 387 -12.53 13.64 -7.07
N LYS A 388 -13.67 14.07 -6.52
CA LYS A 388 -14.66 13.15 -5.93
C LYS A 388 -15.13 12.08 -6.92
N ALA A 389 -15.42 12.45 -8.16
CA ALA A 389 -15.81 11.50 -9.21
C ALA A 389 -14.68 10.54 -9.60
N SER A 390 -13.43 11.00 -9.64
CA SER A 390 -12.29 10.11 -9.87
C SER A 390 -12.12 9.10 -8.75
N LEU A 391 -12.33 9.55 -7.52
CA LEU A 391 -12.03 8.82 -6.30
C LEU A 391 -13.18 7.83 -5.96
N SER A 392 -14.37 8.01 -6.54
CA SER A 392 -15.44 7.00 -6.49
C SER A 392 -15.26 5.82 -7.46
N LEU A 393 -14.23 5.85 -8.31
CA LEU A 393 -13.95 4.77 -9.27
C LEU A 393 -12.88 3.84 -8.69
N ILE A 394 -13.06 2.53 -8.86
CA ILE A 394 -12.03 1.54 -8.50
C ILE A 394 -10.79 1.83 -9.35
N THR A 395 -9.71 2.29 -8.71
CA THR A 395 -8.46 2.60 -9.41
C THR A 395 -7.54 1.39 -9.39
N SER A 396 -6.75 1.21 -10.44
CA SER A 396 -5.73 0.16 -10.49
C SER A 396 -4.48 0.48 -9.66
N ASN A 397 -4.39 1.68 -9.06
CA ASN A 397 -3.27 2.08 -8.20
C ASN A 397 -3.75 2.95 -7.01
N PRO A 398 -3.91 2.34 -5.82
CA PRO A 398 -4.30 3.04 -4.60
C PRO A 398 -3.32 4.13 -4.18
N GLU A 399 -2.02 3.92 -4.39
CA GLU A 399 -0.98 4.86 -3.97
C GLU A 399 -1.02 6.17 -4.77
N SER A 400 -1.10 6.09 -6.11
CA SER A 400 -1.26 7.28 -6.94
C SER A 400 -2.56 8.02 -6.62
N SER A 401 -3.61 7.29 -6.24
CA SER A 401 -4.89 7.88 -5.83
C SER A 401 -4.76 8.63 -4.51
N TRP A 402 -4.01 8.07 -3.56
CA TRP A 402 -3.70 8.69 -2.28
C TRP A 402 -2.87 9.96 -2.44
N GLU A 403 -1.82 9.95 -3.28
CA GLU A 403 -1.00 11.13 -3.54
C GLU A 403 -1.83 12.28 -4.13
N ASN A 404 -2.73 11.96 -5.07
CA ASN A 404 -3.64 12.93 -5.67
C ASN A 404 -4.65 13.49 -4.66
N ALA A 405 -5.22 12.63 -3.79
CA ALA A 405 -6.12 13.07 -2.73
C ALA A 405 -5.42 13.96 -1.70
N MET A 406 -4.20 13.62 -1.31
CA MET A 406 -3.36 14.44 -0.44
C MET A 406 -3.03 15.79 -1.08
N TYR A 407 -2.70 15.81 -2.38
CA TYR A 407 -2.46 17.05 -3.11
C TYR A 407 -3.71 17.94 -3.14
N TRP A 408 -4.87 17.35 -3.42
CA TRP A 408 -6.16 18.04 -3.39
C TRP A 408 -6.47 18.62 -2.01
N ALA A 409 -6.27 17.85 -0.94
CA ALA A 409 -6.49 18.28 0.44
C ALA A 409 -5.61 19.48 0.81
N ILE A 410 -4.30 19.38 0.54
CA ILE A 410 -3.34 20.47 0.80
C ILE A 410 -3.69 21.71 -0.02
N PHE A 411 -4.03 21.55 -1.30
CA PHE A 411 -4.44 22.67 -2.15
C PHE A 411 -5.69 23.36 -1.59
N ALA A 412 -6.74 22.60 -1.26
CA ALA A 412 -7.99 23.13 -0.72
C ALA A 412 -7.78 23.82 0.65
N SER A 413 -6.86 23.31 1.47
CA SER A 413 -6.53 23.90 2.78
C SER A 413 -5.93 25.31 2.67
N GLY A 414 -5.14 25.58 1.62
CA GLY A 414 -4.55 26.90 1.37
C GLY A 414 -5.58 27.99 1.11
N TYR A 415 -6.84 27.62 0.87
CA TYR A 415 -7.97 28.52 0.68
C TYR A 415 -9.07 28.35 1.74
N GLN A 416 -8.77 27.64 2.84
CA GLN A 416 -9.69 27.36 3.95
C GLN A 416 -11.04 26.78 3.51
N HIS A 417 -11.06 26.01 2.43
CA HIS A 417 -12.30 25.44 1.91
C HIS A 417 -12.60 24.10 2.59
N GLU A 418 -13.87 23.86 2.96
CA GLU A 418 -14.35 22.62 3.60
C GLU A 418 -13.99 21.32 2.85
N TYR A 419 -13.74 21.41 1.53
CA TYR A 419 -13.39 20.27 0.68
C TYR A 419 -12.09 19.60 1.07
N CYS A 420 -11.20 20.28 1.82
CA CYS A 420 -9.97 19.65 2.30
C CYS A 420 -10.25 18.50 3.29
N ILE A 421 -11.31 18.59 4.11
CA ILE A 421 -11.67 17.53 5.06
C ILE A 421 -12.10 16.28 4.28
N THR A 422 -13.01 16.43 3.31
CA THR A 422 -13.43 15.33 2.43
C THR A 422 -12.25 14.71 1.67
N ALA A 423 -11.29 15.53 1.24
CA ALA A 423 -10.10 15.05 0.55
C ALA A 423 -9.16 14.25 1.48
N PHE A 424 -9.00 14.69 2.73
CA PHE A 424 -8.27 13.92 3.74
C PHE A 424 -8.99 12.62 4.09
N GLU A 425 -10.29 12.66 4.37
CA GLU A 425 -11.09 11.44 4.64
C GLU A 425 -10.86 10.38 3.56
N TYR A 426 -10.91 10.79 2.29
CA TYR A 426 -10.64 9.87 1.18
C TYR A 426 -9.19 9.37 1.18
N ALA A 427 -8.20 10.25 1.33
CA ALA A 427 -6.80 9.85 1.37
C ALA A 427 -6.55 8.81 2.49
N PHE A 428 -6.99 9.08 3.72
CA PHE A 428 -6.75 8.18 4.83
C PHE A 428 -7.57 6.87 4.73
N CYS A 429 -8.73 6.87 4.04
CA CYS A 429 -9.46 5.65 3.68
C CYS A 429 -8.71 4.69 2.74
N LEU A 430 -7.75 5.19 1.94
CA LEU A 430 -6.94 4.35 1.03
C LEU A 430 -5.73 3.71 1.73
N LEU A 431 -5.32 4.20 2.90
CA LEU A 431 -4.13 3.68 3.59
C LEU A 431 -4.20 2.18 3.89
N PRO A 432 -5.34 1.59 4.32
CA PRO A 432 -5.42 0.14 4.51
C PRO A 432 -5.17 -0.68 3.23
N GLU A 433 -5.42 -0.12 2.05
CA GLU A 433 -5.14 -0.78 0.77
C GLU A 433 -3.65 -0.67 0.39
N ILE A 434 -3.03 0.48 0.66
CA ILE A 434 -1.60 0.72 0.37
C ILE A 434 -0.71 -0.04 1.37
N LEU A 435 -1.03 0.10 2.65
CA LEU A 435 -0.37 -0.57 3.76
C LEU A 435 -1.08 -1.88 4.08
N TRP A 436 -1.44 -2.62 3.03
CA TRP A 436 -2.24 -3.82 3.17
C TRP A 436 -1.57 -4.83 4.10
N ILE A 437 -2.36 -5.41 5.01
CA ILE A 437 -1.84 -6.23 6.10
C ILE A 437 -1.17 -7.54 5.67
N GLY A 438 -1.46 -8.04 4.47
CA GLY A 438 -0.72 -9.19 3.93
C GLY A 438 0.63 -8.82 3.32
N HIS A 439 1.03 -7.55 3.33
CA HIS A 439 2.44 -7.20 3.20
C HIS A 439 3.18 -7.49 4.50
N SER A 440 4.43 -7.94 4.41
CA SER A 440 5.30 -8.06 5.57
C SER A 440 5.45 -6.70 6.28
N ILE A 441 5.67 -6.73 7.60
CA ILE A 441 5.89 -5.50 8.38
C ILE A 441 7.01 -4.62 7.77
N PRO A 442 8.16 -5.18 7.33
CA PRO A 442 9.18 -4.40 6.63
C PRO A 442 8.68 -3.68 5.37
N VAL A 443 7.89 -4.34 4.51
CA VAL A 443 7.33 -3.72 3.29
C VAL A 443 6.38 -2.58 3.64
N ARG A 444 5.55 -2.75 4.67
CA ARG A 444 4.66 -1.67 5.15
C ARG A 444 5.45 -0.50 5.74
N HIS A 445 6.51 -0.77 6.50
CA HIS A 445 7.40 0.26 7.03
C HIS A 445 8.12 1.04 5.92
N GLU A 446 8.59 0.36 4.88
CA GLU A 446 9.17 1.01 3.71
C GLU A 446 8.15 1.93 3.02
N ALA A 447 6.91 1.46 2.84
CA ALA A 447 5.84 2.28 2.29
C ALA A 447 5.52 3.51 3.17
N ILE A 448 5.44 3.35 4.50
CA ILE A 448 5.24 4.46 5.46
C ILE A 448 6.33 5.53 5.31
N GLN A 449 7.60 5.12 5.18
CA GLN A 449 8.72 6.04 4.99
C GLN A 449 8.67 6.72 3.63
N ARG A 450 8.49 5.93 2.56
CA ARG A 450 8.43 6.39 1.17
C ARG A 450 7.29 7.39 0.93
N LEU A 451 6.16 7.22 1.62
CA LEU A 451 5.02 8.12 1.56
C LEU A 451 5.13 9.32 2.52
N GLU A 452 6.16 9.38 3.36
CA GLU A 452 6.31 10.39 4.42
C GLU A 452 5.05 10.50 5.31
N LEU A 453 4.43 9.35 5.62
CA LEU A 453 3.08 9.30 6.18
C LEU A 453 2.97 10.07 7.50
N SER A 454 3.98 9.96 8.36
CA SER A 454 4.03 10.68 9.64
C SER A 454 3.97 12.20 9.48
N GLN A 455 4.71 12.77 8.51
CA GLN A 455 4.72 14.21 8.28
C GLN A 455 3.39 14.68 7.68
N LYS A 456 2.87 13.94 6.69
CA LYS A 456 1.60 14.26 6.04
C LYS A 456 0.42 14.15 6.99
N THR A 457 0.42 13.19 7.91
CA THR A 457 -0.59 13.06 8.97
C THR A 457 -0.56 14.24 9.94
N SER A 458 0.64 14.62 10.43
CA SER A 458 0.80 15.80 11.28
C SER A 458 0.33 17.09 10.60
N THR A 459 0.60 17.24 9.30
CA THR A 459 0.08 18.36 8.49
C THR A 459 -1.45 18.33 8.37
N ALA A 460 -2.05 17.16 8.12
CA ALA A 460 -3.49 17.01 8.04
C ALA A 460 -4.19 17.36 9.37
N ILE A 461 -3.68 16.84 10.49
CA ILE A 461 -4.17 17.16 11.85
C ILE A 461 -4.12 18.68 12.08
N ARG A 462 -2.99 19.34 11.79
CA ARG A 462 -2.84 20.80 11.96
C ARG A 462 -3.85 21.57 11.11
N ILE A 463 -4.10 21.15 9.87
CA ILE A 463 -5.08 21.79 9.00
C ILE A 463 -6.49 21.62 9.58
N CYS A 464 -6.86 20.43 10.05
CA CYS A 464 -8.15 20.19 10.68
C CYS A 464 -8.34 21.05 11.94
N ILE A 465 -7.31 21.19 12.79
CA ILE A 465 -7.32 22.09 13.95
C ILE A 465 -7.59 23.53 13.52
N ASN A 466 -6.89 24.04 12.50
CA ASN A 466 -7.07 25.42 12.01
C ASN A 466 -8.49 25.67 11.46
N LEU A 467 -9.19 24.62 11.02
CA LEU A 467 -10.56 24.67 10.52
C LEU A 467 -11.61 24.31 11.60
N SER A 468 -11.19 24.13 12.86
CA SER A 468 -12.05 23.68 13.97
C SER A 468 -12.71 22.30 13.74
N ALA A 469 -12.16 21.48 12.84
CA ALA A 469 -12.63 20.12 12.55
C ALA A 469 -11.92 19.09 13.45
N LEU A 470 -12.10 19.21 14.76
CA LEU A 470 -11.35 18.41 15.75
C LEU A 470 -11.70 16.92 15.72
N THR A 471 -12.93 16.55 15.38
CA THR A 471 -13.35 15.15 15.23
C THR A 471 -12.59 14.48 14.08
N SER A 472 -12.56 15.13 12.91
CA SER A 472 -11.77 14.67 11.76
C SER A 472 -10.27 14.63 12.08
N ALA A 473 -9.75 15.56 12.88
CA ALA A 473 -8.35 15.53 13.31
C ALA A 473 -8.01 14.26 14.10
N VAL A 474 -8.89 13.83 15.01
CA VAL A 474 -8.74 12.59 15.80
C VAL A 474 -8.86 11.36 14.91
N GLU A 475 -9.83 11.34 13.99
CA GLU A 475 -10.01 10.23 13.04
C GLU A 475 -8.81 10.07 12.10
N ILE A 476 -8.28 11.18 11.57
CA ILE A 476 -7.08 11.20 10.73
C ILE A 476 -5.85 10.76 11.52
N MET A 477 -5.70 11.22 12.76
CA MET A 477 -4.61 10.80 13.63
C MET A 477 -4.63 9.30 13.84
N GLU A 478 -5.79 8.74 14.21
CA GLU A 478 -5.90 7.30 14.41
C GLU A 478 -5.58 6.58 13.09
N GLN A 479 -6.12 6.99 11.94
CA GLN A 479 -5.82 6.30 10.66
C GLN A 479 -4.37 6.44 10.19
N GLY A 480 -3.74 7.58 10.46
CA GLY A 480 -2.44 7.92 9.90
C GLY A 480 -1.25 7.55 10.79
N LEU A 481 -1.49 7.23 12.06
CA LEU A 481 -0.47 6.91 13.05
C LEU A 481 -0.74 5.55 13.68
N ALA A 482 0.33 4.79 13.96
CA ALA A 482 0.27 3.44 14.50
C ALA A 482 -0.64 2.50 13.67
N ILE A 483 -0.72 2.73 12.35
CA ILE A 483 -1.62 1.98 11.47
C ILE A 483 -1.27 0.49 11.45
N VAL A 484 0.02 0.15 11.57
CA VAL A 484 0.44 -1.24 11.60
C VAL A 484 -0.09 -1.93 12.86
N TYR A 485 -0.01 -1.28 14.02
CA TYR A 485 -0.61 -1.79 15.27
C TYR A 485 -2.11 -1.95 15.17
N GLN A 486 -2.81 -0.97 14.59
CA GLN A 486 -4.26 -1.02 14.46
C GLN A 486 -4.74 -2.15 13.57
N GLN A 487 -4.09 -2.34 12.42
CA GLN A 487 -4.45 -3.44 11.53
C GLN A 487 -4.16 -4.78 12.20
N MET A 488 -3.07 -4.91 12.97
CA MET A 488 -2.77 -6.12 13.74
C MET A 488 -3.82 -6.39 14.82
N LEU A 489 -4.26 -5.34 15.52
CA LEU A 489 -5.31 -5.43 16.52
C LEU A 489 -6.63 -5.89 15.86
N GLN A 490 -7.02 -5.27 14.74
CA GLN A 490 -8.21 -5.65 13.98
C GLN A 490 -8.15 -7.09 13.48
N LEU A 491 -6.98 -7.59 13.07
CA LEU A 491 -6.84 -9.00 12.68
C LEU A 491 -7.05 -9.95 13.84
N LYS A 492 -6.57 -9.62 15.04
CA LYS A 492 -6.78 -10.50 16.19
C LYS A 492 -8.23 -10.43 16.65
N THR A 493 -8.70 -9.23 16.99
CA THR A 493 -9.99 -9.05 17.65
C THR A 493 -11.15 -9.37 16.72
N ALA A 494 -11.13 -8.85 15.49
CA ALA A 494 -12.25 -9.04 14.59
C ALA A 494 -12.24 -10.43 13.92
N VAL A 495 -11.08 -11.05 13.65
CA VAL A 495 -11.09 -12.40 13.06
C VAL A 495 -11.49 -13.46 14.09
N ASP A 496 -11.12 -13.29 15.36
CA ASP A 496 -11.56 -14.20 16.43
C ASP A 496 -13.07 -14.11 16.69
N GLU A 497 -13.68 -12.95 16.40
CA GLU A 497 -15.13 -12.72 16.55
C GLU A 497 -15.94 -13.06 15.27
N LEU A 498 -15.28 -13.25 14.12
CA LEU A 498 -15.95 -13.61 12.86
C LEU A 498 -16.47 -15.06 12.89
N PRO A 499 -17.58 -15.37 12.17
CA PRO A 499 -17.99 -16.74 11.94
C PRO A 499 -16.82 -17.57 11.36
N SER A 500 -16.60 -18.79 11.87
CA SER A 500 -15.38 -19.57 11.60
C SER A 500 -15.08 -19.76 10.10
N GLU A 501 -16.10 -19.89 9.26
CA GLU A 501 -15.96 -20.01 7.80
C GLU A 501 -15.39 -18.73 7.17
N GLN A 502 -15.91 -17.56 7.55
CA GLN A 502 -15.41 -16.27 7.04
C GLN A 502 -14.04 -15.93 7.62
N ALA A 503 -13.80 -16.26 8.89
CA ALA A 503 -12.49 -16.11 9.51
C ALA A 503 -11.43 -16.94 8.76
N LEU A 504 -11.73 -18.22 8.48
CA LEU A 504 -10.87 -19.11 7.70
C LEU A 504 -10.67 -18.61 6.27
N ALA A 505 -11.74 -18.21 5.58
CA ALA A 505 -11.66 -17.68 4.22
C ALA A 505 -10.81 -16.40 4.16
N PHE A 506 -10.99 -15.49 5.12
CA PHE A 506 -10.25 -14.26 5.23
C PHE A 506 -8.76 -14.53 5.53
N GLN A 507 -8.46 -15.44 6.46
CA GLN A 507 -7.10 -15.86 6.78
C GLN A 507 -6.43 -16.56 5.58
N HIS A 508 -7.15 -17.42 4.87
CA HIS A 508 -6.66 -18.13 3.69
C HIS A 508 -6.32 -17.15 2.56
N LEU A 509 -7.27 -16.29 2.17
CA LEU A 509 -7.05 -15.26 1.15
C LEU A 509 -5.90 -14.32 1.55
N SER A 510 -5.83 -13.93 2.82
CA SER A 510 -4.73 -13.09 3.32
C SER A 510 -3.37 -13.80 3.21
N ARG A 511 -3.32 -15.12 3.46
CA ARG A 511 -2.10 -15.92 3.33
C ARG A 511 -1.70 -16.16 1.88
N GLU A 512 -2.65 -16.48 1.00
CA GLU A 512 -2.38 -16.64 -0.44
C GLU A 512 -1.82 -15.35 -1.03
N LEU A 513 -2.46 -14.22 -0.74
CA LEU A 513 -1.97 -12.91 -1.16
C LEU A 513 -0.59 -12.58 -0.53
N TYR A 514 -0.32 -13.00 0.71
CA TYR A 514 1.02 -12.86 1.33
C TYR A 514 2.08 -13.68 0.57
N THR A 515 1.74 -14.88 0.13
CA THR A 515 2.66 -15.76 -0.61
C THR A 515 2.93 -15.29 -2.04
N GLU A 516 2.02 -14.55 -2.67
CA GLU A 516 2.26 -13.95 -3.99
C GLU A 516 3.19 -12.71 -3.96
N GLY A 517 3.48 -12.17 -2.78
CA GLY A 517 4.44 -11.08 -2.61
C GLY A 517 3.88 -9.71 -3.01
N SER A 518 4.69 -8.88 -3.66
CA SER A 518 4.42 -7.44 -3.86
C SER A 518 3.43 -7.10 -4.98
N ASP A 519 2.98 -8.07 -5.77
CA ASP A 519 2.05 -7.85 -6.89
C ASP A 519 1.03 -9.01 -7.00
N PRO A 520 0.06 -9.09 -6.06
CA PRO A 520 -0.90 -10.17 -6.02
C PRO A 520 -1.88 -10.15 -7.21
N SER A 521 -2.36 -11.32 -7.63
CA SER A 521 -3.37 -11.46 -8.68
C SER A 521 -4.61 -10.63 -8.37
N MET A 522 -5.05 -9.81 -9.34
CA MET A 522 -6.29 -9.01 -9.22
C MET A 522 -7.52 -9.85 -8.87
N ASN A 523 -7.54 -11.15 -9.22
CA ASN A 523 -8.62 -12.06 -8.86
C ASN A 523 -8.67 -12.31 -7.34
N LEU A 524 -7.51 -12.56 -6.71
CA LEU A 524 -7.41 -12.72 -5.26
C LEU A 524 -7.74 -11.42 -4.53
N VAL A 525 -7.30 -10.27 -5.06
CA VAL A 525 -7.63 -8.94 -4.52
C VAL A 525 -9.15 -8.71 -4.56
N ASN A 526 -9.81 -9.03 -5.68
CA ASN A 526 -11.25 -8.88 -5.82
C ASN A 526 -12.02 -9.81 -4.88
N LYS A 527 -11.67 -11.11 -4.82
CA LYS A 527 -12.28 -12.07 -3.90
C LYS A 527 -12.17 -11.62 -2.44
N ARG A 528 -11.03 -11.09 -2.04
CA ARG A 528 -10.84 -10.52 -0.70
C ARG A 528 -11.70 -9.28 -0.49
N ASN A 529 -11.76 -8.37 -1.46
CA ASN A 529 -12.55 -7.15 -1.35
C ASN A 529 -14.05 -7.44 -1.23
N ASP A 530 -14.54 -8.46 -1.96
CA ASP A 530 -15.90 -8.96 -1.84
C ASP A 530 -16.15 -9.55 -0.44
N LEU A 531 -15.25 -10.42 0.05
CA LEU A 531 -15.35 -10.96 1.41
C LEU A 531 -15.35 -9.87 2.49
N ILE A 532 -14.48 -8.86 2.37
CA ILE A 532 -14.44 -7.72 3.29
C ILE A 532 -15.75 -6.93 3.23
N LYS A 533 -16.36 -6.78 2.05
CA LYS A 533 -17.65 -6.11 1.87
C LYS A 533 -18.77 -6.89 2.55
N ASP A 534 -18.72 -8.21 2.52
CA ASP A 534 -19.69 -9.09 3.19
C ASP A 534 -19.51 -9.08 4.71
N ILE A 535 -18.27 -9.09 5.21
CA ILE A 535 -17.96 -8.92 6.64
C ILE A 535 -18.54 -7.60 7.16
N ARG A 536 -18.35 -6.50 6.42
CA ARG A 536 -18.82 -5.16 6.83
C ARG A 536 -20.33 -4.99 6.89
N GLN A 537 -21.12 -5.91 6.33
CA GLN A 537 -22.58 -5.90 6.41
C GLN A 537 -23.10 -6.48 7.73
N GLN A 538 -22.24 -7.10 8.52
CA GLN A 538 -22.61 -7.70 9.80
C GLN A 538 -22.57 -6.68 10.94
N PRO A 539 -23.53 -6.76 11.90
CA PRO A 539 -23.51 -5.91 13.09
C PRO A 539 -22.20 -6.05 13.86
N GLY A 540 -21.56 -4.93 14.19
CA GLY A 540 -20.27 -4.90 14.92
C GLY A 540 -19.02 -4.93 14.03
N PHE A 541 -19.16 -5.21 12.73
CA PHE A 541 -18.06 -5.28 11.77
C PHE A 541 -18.07 -4.14 10.74
N GLU A 542 -18.89 -3.10 10.95
CA GLU A 542 -19.12 -2.01 9.98
C GLU A 542 -17.80 -1.29 9.60
N PHE A 543 -16.84 -1.30 10.53
CA PHE A 543 -15.53 -0.68 10.38
C PHE A 543 -14.39 -1.69 10.17
N PHE A 544 -14.67 -2.95 9.83
CA PHE A 544 -13.63 -3.95 9.58
C PHE A 544 -12.68 -3.48 8.45
N GLN A 545 -11.39 -3.32 8.76
CA GLN A 545 -10.40 -2.70 7.87
C GLN A 545 -10.81 -1.32 7.33
N ARG A 546 -11.57 -0.55 8.11
CA ARG A 546 -11.91 0.84 7.82
C ARG A 546 -11.55 1.71 9.01
N PRO A 547 -11.39 3.02 8.75
CA PRO A 547 -11.36 4.00 9.81
C PRO A 547 -12.55 3.89 10.77
N LYS A 548 -12.27 3.93 12.07
CA LYS A 548 -13.30 4.10 13.09
C LYS A 548 -13.67 5.58 13.19
N PRO A 549 -14.96 5.94 13.15
CA PRO A 549 -15.38 7.33 13.31
C PRO A 549 -15.21 7.79 14.76
N TYR A 550 -15.17 9.10 14.95
CA TYR A 550 -14.95 9.74 16.25
C TYR A 550 -15.91 9.26 17.33
N ARG A 551 -17.19 9.04 16.96
CA ARG A 551 -18.23 8.52 17.87
C ARG A 551 -17.87 7.18 18.52
N VAL A 552 -16.97 6.40 17.92
CA VAL A 552 -16.41 5.17 18.49
C VAL A 552 -15.10 5.48 19.21
N LEU A 553 -14.21 6.27 18.60
CA LEU A 553 -12.90 6.60 19.16
C LEU A 553 -12.98 7.34 20.51
N CYS A 554 -13.98 8.18 20.73
CA CYS A 554 -14.14 8.92 21.99
C CYS A 554 -14.33 7.99 23.20
N GLN A 555 -14.81 6.75 23.01
CA GLN A 555 -14.97 5.75 24.06
C GLN A 555 -13.62 5.33 24.68
N ALA A 556 -12.50 5.55 23.98
CA ALA A 556 -11.16 5.33 24.53
C ALA A 556 -10.89 6.15 25.81
N SER A 557 -11.63 7.25 26.00
CA SER A 557 -11.54 8.12 27.18
C SER A 557 -12.51 7.76 28.32
N GLN A 558 -13.15 6.58 28.28
CA GLN A 558 -14.09 6.17 29.34
C GLN A 558 -13.42 5.99 30.71
N GLY A 559 -12.14 5.60 30.75
CA GLY A 559 -11.36 5.47 31.99
C GLY A 559 -10.77 6.79 32.51
N GLY A 560 -10.90 7.88 31.74
CA GLY A 560 -10.30 9.19 32.00
C GLY A 560 -9.77 9.87 30.73
N PRO A 561 -9.33 11.13 30.82
CA PRO A 561 -8.93 11.90 29.64
C PRO A 561 -7.76 11.29 28.88
N VAL A 562 -7.83 11.34 27.55
CA VAL A 562 -6.72 10.97 26.66
C VAL A 562 -6.20 12.23 25.98
N ILE A 563 -4.91 12.49 26.13
CA ILE A 563 -4.22 13.67 25.63
C ILE A 563 -3.38 13.30 24.41
N ILE A 564 -3.87 13.70 23.25
CA ILE A 564 -3.17 13.55 21.97
C ILE A 564 -2.23 14.73 21.80
N LEU A 565 -0.94 14.50 21.54
CA LEU A 565 0.03 15.56 21.27
C LEU A 565 0.51 15.50 19.82
N ASN A 566 0.30 16.56 19.06
CA ASN A 566 0.73 16.68 17.67
C ASN A 566 1.89 17.67 17.53
N SER A 567 3.02 17.21 16.98
CA SER A 567 4.15 18.08 16.64
C SER A 567 4.16 18.39 15.14
N HIS A 568 4.16 19.67 14.77
CA HIS A 568 4.22 20.13 13.37
C HIS A 568 5.20 21.29 13.21
N LYS A 569 5.76 21.48 12.01
CA LYS A 569 6.73 22.57 11.72
C LYS A 569 6.21 23.99 12.03
N ASN A 570 4.90 24.19 11.94
CA ASN A 570 4.24 25.47 12.19
C ASN A 570 3.72 25.62 13.64
N GLY A 571 4.07 24.69 14.54
CA GLY A 571 3.71 24.72 15.96
C GLY A 571 3.31 23.35 16.48
N CYS A 572 3.04 23.25 17.78
CA CYS A 572 2.54 22.03 18.42
C CYS A 572 1.15 22.22 19.03
N ASP A 573 0.39 21.14 19.17
CA ASP A 573 -0.97 21.16 19.71
C ASP A 573 -1.21 19.99 20.65
N ALA A 574 -2.15 20.16 21.58
CA ALA A 574 -2.78 19.06 22.28
C ALA A 574 -4.27 18.99 21.95
N ILE A 575 -4.81 17.77 21.82
CA ILE A 575 -6.25 17.51 21.73
C ILE A 575 -6.62 16.63 22.92
N ILE A 576 -7.57 17.08 23.73
CA ILE A 576 -8.11 16.36 24.88
C ILE A 576 -9.37 15.62 24.45
N LEU A 577 -9.35 14.30 24.60
CA LEU A 577 -10.53 13.44 24.46
C LEU A 577 -11.21 13.26 25.82
N LEU A 578 -12.51 13.50 25.84
CA LEU A 578 -13.39 13.30 26.98
C LEU A 578 -14.55 12.40 26.54
N ASN A 579 -15.03 11.55 27.45
CA ASN A 579 -16.03 10.55 27.11
C ASN A 579 -17.31 11.22 26.62
N SER A 580 -17.76 10.85 25.42
CA SER A 580 -19.02 11.32 24.81
C SER A 580 -19.16 12.85 24.65
N ALA A 581 -18.05 13.58 24.67
CA ALA A 581 -18.01 15.03 24.43
C ALA A 581 -17.21 15.34 23.15
N GLU A 582 -17.33 16.56 22.62
CA GLU A 582 -16.46 17.02 21.54
C GLU A 582 -14.99 17.12 22.02
N PRO A 583 -14.01 16.84 21.15
CA PRO A 583 -12.60 17.02 21.50
C PRO A 583 -12.31 18.48 21.83
N VAL A 584 -11.41 18.71 22.78
CA VAL A 584 -10.98 20.06 23.17
C VAL A 584 -9.57 20.31 22.68
N HIS A 585 -9.36 21.35 21.87
CA HIS A 585 -8.03 21.79 21.44
C HIS A 585 -7.37 22.66 22.51
N VAL A 586 -6.07 22.44 22.72
CA VAL A 586 -5.21 23.25 23.57
C VAL A 586 -3.97 23.64 22.74
N PRO A 587 -3.83 24.92 22.34
CA PRO A 587 -2.63 25.37 21.66
C PRO A 587 -1.43 25.34 22.62
N LEU A 588 -0.31 24.79 22.15
CA LEU A 588 0.93 24.77 22.92
C LEU A 588 1.88 25.84 22.37
N ASP A 589 2.40 26.71 23.24
CA ASP A 589 3.37 27.73 22.87
C ASP A 589 4.79 27.12 22.73
N VAL A 590 4.91 26.19 21.77
CA VAL A 590 6.08 25.36 21.56
C VAL A 590 6.32 25.15 20.07
N THR A 591 7.54 25.44 19.64
CA THR A 591 8.00 25.15 18.28
C THR A 591 8.57 23.74 18.18
N LEU A 592 8.49 23.12 17.00
CA LEU A 592 9.10 21.81 16.74
C LEU A 592 10.60 21.82 17.08
N LYS A 593 11.32 22.88 16.70
CA LYS A 593 12.75 23.04 17.00
C LYS A 593 13.04 23.09 18.51
N ALA A 594 12.17 23.72 19.29
CA ALA A 594 12.31 23.73 20.74
C ALA A 594 12.13 22.32 21.32
N LEU A 595 11.12 21.55 20.88
CA LEU A 595 10.96 20.14 21.28
C LEU A 595 12.17 19.28 20.92
N GLU A 596 12.66 19.40 19.69
CA GLU A 596 13.85 18.66 19.23
C GLU A 596 15.09 19.03 20.06
N SER A 597 15.21 20.30 20.46
CA SER A 597 16.28 20.76 21.35
C SER A 597 16.18 20.11 22.74
N GLN A 598 14.98 19.97 23.29
CA GLN A 598 14.78 19.28 24.58
C GLN A 598 15.03 17.77 24.48
N LYS A 599 14.65 17.13 23.38
CA LYS A 599 14.98 15.72 23.12
C LYS A 599 16.50 15.51 23.04
N THR A 600 17.20 16.42 22.36
CA THR A 600 18.66 16.43 22.29
C THR A 600 19.29 16.67 23.67
N LEU A 601 18.71 17.55 24.49
CA LEU A 601 19.16 17.78 25.86
C LEU A 601 19.01 16.51 26.70
N LEU A 602 17.83 15.87 26.67
CA LEU A 602 17.57 14.60 27.37
C LEU A 602 18.60 13.53 26.98
N GLN A 603 18.89 13.38 25.68
CA GLN A 603 19.89 12.43 25.19
C GLN A 603 21.28 12.73 25.76
N LYS A 604 21.71 14.00 25.79
CA LYS A 604 22.98 14.41 26.39
C LYS A 604 23.03 14.14 27.90
N LEU A 605 21.94 14.38 28.63
CA LEU A 605 21.87 14.14 30.07
C LEU A 605 22.01 12.66 30.39
N LEU A 606 21.30 11.81 29.66
CA LEU A 606 21.41 10.36 29.79
C LEU A 606 22.82 9.87 29.45
N GLY A 607 23.46 10.43 28.41
CA GLY A 607 24.86 10.17 28.08
C GLY A 607 25.83 10.54 29.21
N ARG A 608 25.65 11.70 29.85
CA ARG A 608 26.46 12.13 31.01
C ARG A 608 26.31 11.22 32.23
N SER A 609 25.12 10.65 32.44
CA SER A 609 24.86 9.71 33.53
C SER A 609 25.28 8.27 33.22
N ASN A 610 26.02 8.03 32.13
CA ASN A 610 26.38 6.69 31.63
C ASN A 610 25.15 5.78 31.41
N VAL A 611 23.97 6.38 31.21
CA VAL A 611 22.76 5.64 30.88
C VAL A 611 22.80 5.30 29.41
N ARG A 612 22.70 4.00 29.14
CA ARG A 612 22.76 3.50 27.78
C ARG A 612 21.51 3.88 27.00
N ILE A 613 21.67 4.77 26.03
CA ILE A 613 20.75 4.97 24.90
C ILE A 613 21.40 4.29 23.69
N ARG A 614 20.93 3.11 23.29
CA ARG A 614 21.46 2.41 22.10
C ARG A 614 20.75 2.91 20.83
N GLY A 615 21.54 3.28 19.82
CA GLY A 615 21.09 3.82 18.53
C GLY A 615 22.03 4.85 17.90
N GLU A 616 23.05 5.29 18.65
CA GLU A 616 24.13 6.11 18.11
C GLU A 616 25.40 5.26 17.87
N SER A 617 26.12 5.60 16.80
CA SER A 617 27.45 5.06 16.50
C SER A 617 28.42 5.32 17.66
N GLU A 618 29.43 4.46 17.82
CA GLU A 618 30.47 4.63 18.84
C GLU A 618 31.19 5.99 18.79
N SER A 619 31.05 6.74 17.69
CA SER A 619 31.62 8.07 17.49
C SER A 619 31.06 9.17 18.42
N THR A 620 29.85 9.08 18.98
CA THR A 620 29.38 10.09 19.97
C THR A 620 29.94 9.88 21.36
N ARG A 621 30.54 8.71 21.66
CA ARG A 621 31.27 8.49 22.93
C ARG A 621 32.58 9.29 23.02
N LEU A 622 33.05 9.84 21.90
CA LEU A 622 34.34 10.54 21.80
C LEU A 622 34.26 12.05 22.10
N PHE A 623 33.07 12.64 22.29
CA PHE A 623 32.94 14.06 22.68
C PHE A 623 32.94 14.25 24.21
N GLY A 624 33.79 13.49 24.89
CA GLY A 624 34.01 13.56 26.32
C GLY A 624 35.29 14.29 26.71
N SER A 625 35.66 15.39 26.05
CA SER A 625 36.64 16.37 26.58
C SER A 625 36.88 17.52 25.59
N GLN A 626 36.25 18.68 25.80
CA GLN A 626 36.58 20.05 25.32
C GLN A 626 35.31 20.91 25.51
N GLU A 627 35.23 22.08 26.18
CA GLU A 627 36.15 23.09 26.69
C GLU A 627 35.49 23.84 27.87
N GLY A 628 36.28 24.27 28.86
CA GLY A 628 36.27 25.66 29.39
C GLY A 628 35.02 26.34 29.99
N PHE A 629 33.88 25.68 30.23
CA PHE A 629 32.73 26.29 30.92
C PHE A 629 32.32 25.47 32.15
N THR A 630 31.92 26.15 33.23
CA THR A 630 31.30 25.55 34.43
C THR A 630 30.14 24.63 34.01
N ILE A 631 30.36 23.32 34.07
CA ILE A 631 29.35 22.33 33.69
C ILE A 631 28.30 22.31 34.81
N LYS A 632 27.09 22.79 34.52
CA LYS A 632 25.94 22.66 35.44
C LYS A 632 25.75 21.18 35.85
N PRO A 633 25.46 20.88 37.13
CA PRO A 633 25.13 19.54 37.59
C PRO A 633 24.00 18.91 36.75
N THR A 634 24.12 17.61 36.46
CA THR A 634 23.11 16.86 35.70
C THR A 634 21.71 16.96 36.32
N THR A 635 21.62 16.99 37.65
CA THR A 635 20.38 17.19 38.41
C THR A 635 19.69 18.51 38.06
N GLU A 636 20.43 19.63 38.06
CA GLU A 636 19.89 20.94 37.70
C GLU A 636 19.39 20.96 36.25
N CYS A 637 20.12 20.31 35.33
CA CYS A 637 19.68 20.23 33.94
C CYS A 637 18.43 19.35 33.75
N PHE A 638 18.26 18.28 34.53
CA PHE A 638 16.99 17.53 34.54
C PHE A 638 15.85 18.38 35.09
N GLU A 639 16.08 19.17 36.14
CA GLU A 639 15.08 20.10 36.67
C GLU A 639 14.68 21.17 35.66
N GLU A 640 15.63 21.73 34.93
CA GLU A 640 15.37 22.66 33.83
C GLU A 640 14.51 22.01 32.73
N LEU A 641 14.85 20.79 32.31
CA LEU A 641 14.08 20.03 31.32
C LEU A 641 12.65 19.78 31.79
N LEU A 642 12.47 19.25 33.01
CA LEU A 642 11.15 18.92 33.57
C LEU A 642 10.31 20.19 33.80
N THR A 643 10.93 21.28 34.26
CA THR A 643 10.28 22.58 34.44
C THR A 643 9.79 23.14 33.11
N TRP A 644 10.60 23.01 32.06
CA TRP A 644 10.21 23.41 30.71
C TRP A 644 9.05 22.56 30.19
N LEU A 645 9.13 21.23 30.29
CA LEU A 645 8.05 20.32 29.87
C LEU A 645 6.75 20.60 30.63
N TRP A 646 6.84 20.88 31.94
CA TRP A 646 5.70 21.29 32.75
C TRP A 646 5.09 22.61 32.24
N ALA A 647 5.88 23.67 32.17
CA ALA A 647 5.39 25.01 31.83
C ALA A 647 4.83 25.07 30.40
N SER A 648 5.50 24.42 29.45
CA SER A 648 5.22 24.53 28.03
C SER A 648 4.21 23.51 27.51
N ILE A 649 4.04 22.36 28.18
CA ILE A 649 3.18 21.27 27.69
C ILE A 649 2.13 20.89 28.73
N VAL A 650 2.53 20.42 29.91
CA VAL A 650 1.62 19.76 30.87
C VAL A 650 0.71 20.76 31.59
N SER A 651 1.24 21.91 32.01
CA SER A 651 0.48 22.93 32.74
C SER A 651 -0.69 23.53 31.94
N PRO A 652 -0.55 23.89 30.65
CA PRO A 652 -1.69 24.29 29.81
C PRO A 652 -2.80 23.24 29.76
N ILE A 653 -2.45 21.96 29.67
CA ILE A 653 -3.41 20.86 29.65
C ILE A 653 -4.12 20.73 31.00
N TYR A 654 -3.38 20.81 32.12
CA TYR A 654 -3.96 20.73 33.46
C TYR A 654 -4.95 21.87 33.72
N LYS A 655 -4.60 23.11 33.33
CA LYS A 655 -5.52 24.25 33.42
C LYS A 655 -6.81 24.01 32.65
N MET A 656 -6.72 23.39 31.46
CA MET A 656 -7.89 23.04 30.65
C MET A 656 -8.73 21.94 31.30
N LEU A 657 -8.11 20.94 31.93
CA LEU A 657 -8.80 19.89 32.68
C LEU A 657 -9.50 20.45 33.93
N ASP A 658 -8.85 21.35 34.66
CA ASP A 658 -9.44 22.05 35.81
C ASP A 658 -10.68 22.87 35.40
N MET A 659 -10.62 23.57 34.26
CA MET A 659 -11.78 24.28 33.69
C MET A 659 -12.91 23.35 33.24
N ARG A 660 -12.65 22.04 33.13
CA ARG A 660 -13.64 21.00 32.85
C ARG A 660 -14.03 20.22 34.12
N ASN A 661 -13.63 20.69 35.30
CA ASN A 661 -13.86 20.06 36.62
C ASN A 661 -13.24 18.65 36.74
N ILE A 662 -12.09 18.43 36.11
CA ILE A 662 -11.34 17.18 36.18
C ILE A 662 -10.04 17.45 36.93
N HIS A 663 -9.97 17.05 38.19
CA HIS A 663 -8.87 17.41 39.11
C HIS A 663 -7.95 16.24 39.47
N ASN A 664 -8.42 15.00 39.33
CA ASN A 664 -7.67 13.79 39.65
C ASN A 664 -8.17 12.59 38.83
N GLY A 665 -7.51 11.45 38.98
CA GLY A 665 -7.86 10.19 38.32
C GLY A 665 -6.76 9.73 37.36
N ARG A 666 -7.13 9.03 36.29
CA ARG A 666 -6.20 8.51 35.30
C ARG A 666 -6.12 9.42 34.07
N LEU A 667 -4.91 9.64 33.56
CA LEU A 667 -4.62 10.45 32.39
C LEU A 667 -3.73 9.68 31.41
N TRP A 668 -4.15 9.55 30.16
CA TRP A 668 -3.37 8.88 29.12
C TRP A 668 -2.71 9.90 28.19
N TRP A 669 -1.42 9.68 27.91
CA TRP A 669 -0.65 10.41 26.93
C TRP A 669 -0.58 9.60 25.63
N LEU A 670 -0.97 10.20 24.51
CA LEU A 670 -0.74 9.69 23.16
C LEU A 670 0.23 10.67 22.45
N PRO A 671 1.55 10.55 22.71
CA PRO A 671 2.54 11.42 22.11
C PRO A 671 2.86 11.01 20.67
N THR A 672 2.94 11.99 19.78
CA THR A 672 3.32 11.77 18.37
C THR A 672 4.56 12.60 18.02
N GLY A 673 5.33 12.13 17.03
CA GLY A 673 6.50 12.82 16.49
C GLY A 673 7.52 13.20 17.56
N ALA A 674 7.85 14.49 17.64
CA ALA A 674 8.89 14.96 18.55
C ALA A 674 8.53 14.79 20.05
N PHE A 675 7.25 14.58 20.38
CA PHE A 675 6.83 14.30 21.76
C PHE A 675 7.17 12.88 22.21
N THR A 676 7.32 11.93 21.28
CA THR A 676 7.58 10.52 21.59
C THR A 676 8.94 10.37 22.28
N GLY A 677 8.91 9.75 23.46
CA GLY A 677 10.07 9.53 24.33
C GLY A 677 10.35 10.63 25.36
N LEU A 678 9.56 11.72 25.39
CA LEU A 678 9.66 12.72 26.45
C LEU A 678 8.96 12.24 27.73
N PRO A 679 9.54 12.48 28.93
CA PRO A 679 9.01 11.99 30.20
C PRO A 679 7.87 12.85 30.75
N LEU A 680 6.78 12.97 30.00
CA LEU A 680 5.63 13.85 30.33
C LEU A 680 5.02 13.55 31.72
N HIS A 681 5.07 12.28 32.12
CA HIS A 681 4.55 11.79 33.40
C HIS A 681 5.36 12.27 34.62
N ALA A 682 6.64 12.61 34.43
CA ALA A 682 7.55 13.00 35.50
C ALA A 682 7.56 14.51 35.77
N CYS A 683 6.85 15.29 34.96
CA CYS A 683 6.93 16.76 34.98
C CYS A 683 5.94 17.39 35.97
N SER A 684 4.93 16.65 36.43
CA SER A 684 3.91 17.20 37.32
C SER A 684 4.47 17.46 38.72
N PRO A 685 4.26 18.66 39.31
CA PRO A 685 4.63 18.95 40.69
C PRO A 685 3.68 18.28 41.69
N THR A 686 2.50 17.83 41.25
CA THR A 686 1.51 17.11 42.06
C THR A 686 1.30 15.70 41.54
N ASP A 687 1.03 14.76 42.45
CA ASP A 687 0.65 13.37 42.11
C ASP A 687 -0.87 13.23 41.88
N GLN A 688 -1.53 14.28 41.38
CA GLN A 688 -3.01 14.32 41.30
C GLN A 688 -3.58 13.38 40.24
N PHE A 689 -2.81 13.11 39.17
CA PHE A 689 -3.17 12.15 38.13
C PHE A 689 -2.23 10.96 38.14
N VAL A 690 -2.79 9.78 37.93
CA VAL A 690 -2.05 8.57 37.55
C VAL A 690 -1.81 8.64 36.05
N HIS A 691 -0.56 8.59 35.62
CA HIS A 691 -0.20 8.74 34.22
C HIS A 691 -0.05 7.40 33.51
N SER A 692 -0.49 7.32 32.26
CA SER A 692 -0.21 6.21 31.35
C SER A 692 0.04 6.69 29.95
N TYR A 693 0.59 5.82 29.12
CA TYR A 693 0.82 6.09 27.71
C TYR A 693 -0.03 5.13 26.86
N THR A 694 -0.34 5.53 25.64
CA THR A 694 -0.86 4.63 24.63
C THR A 694 -0.28 5.01 23.26
N ALA A 695 -0.09 4.01 22.40
CA ALA A 695 0.37 4.23 21.02
C ALA A 695 -0.80 4.54 20.06
N THR A 696 -2.02 4.10 20.40
CA THR A 696 -3.23 4.26 19.59
C THR A 696 -4.46 4.20 20.48
N LEU A 697 -5.56 4.85 20.08
CA LEU A 697 -6.83 4.74 20.82
C LEU A 697 -7.38 3.31 20.76
N GLY A 698 -7.07 2.59 19.67
CA GLY A 698 -7.42 1.18 19.49
C GLY A 698 -7.02 0.28 20.66
N PHE A 699 -5.84 0.47 21.26
CA PHE A 699 -5.40 -0.34 22.41
C PHE A 699 -6.32 -0.18 23.62
N LEU A 700 -6.77 1.03 23.91
CA LEU A 700 -7.70 1.27 25.02
C LEU A 700 -9.08 0.68 24.69
N LEU A 701 -9.57 0.90 23.47
CA LEU A 701 -10.85 0.36 23.02
C LEU A 701 -10.91 -1.17 23.09
N ASP A 702 -9.86 -1.85 22.61
CA ASP A 702 -9.76 -3.31 22.67
C ASP A 702 -9.74 -3.83 24.11
N ALA A 703 -8.93 -3.20 24.96
CA ALA A 703 -8.85 -3.58 26.37
C ALA A 703 -10.21 -3.44 27.08
N TYR A 704 -11.01 -2.43 26.70
CA TYR A 704 -12.36 -2.24 27.22
C TYR A 704 -13.42 -3.19 26.66
N SER A 705 -13.26 -3.70 25.44
CA SER A 705 -14.17 -4.70 24.86
C SER A 705 -13.90 -6.12 25.37
N LYS A 706 -12.70 -6.40 25.86
CA LYS A 706 -12.31 -7.72 26.37
C LYS A 706 -13.06 -8.08 27.67
N ASN A 707 -14.06 -8.96 27.54
CA ASN A 707 -14.64 -9.68 28.67
C ASN A 707 -13.78 -10.90 29.01
N LEU A 708 -12.64 -10.70 29.67
CA LEU A 708 -11.82 -11.82 30.13
C LEU A 708 -12.62 -12.68 31.13
N PRO A 709 -12.62 -14.02 30.99
CA PRO A 709 -13.23 -14.90 31.97
C PRO A 709 -12.64 -14.62 33.36
N LYS A 710 -13.49 -14.61 34.40
CA LYS A 710 -13.04 -14.60 35.80
C LYS A 710 -12.35 -15.93 36.12
N SER A 711 -11.13 -16.11 35.61
CA SER A 711 -10.28 -17.25 35.91
C SER A 711 -9.44 -16.95 37.15
N THR A 712 -8.91 -18.00 37.78
CA THR A 712 -7.99 -17.85 38.91
C THR A 712 -6.72 -17.14 38.43
N LEU A 713 -6.42 -15.97 39.00
CA LEU A 713 -5.24 -15.18 38.66
C LEU A 713 -3.98 -16.05 38.80
N LYS A 714 -3.22 -16.18 37.71
CA LYS A 714 -1.88 -16.78 37.70
C LYS A 714 -0.84 -15.72 37.35
N VAL A 715 0.22 -15.66 38.14
CA VAL A 715 1.36 -14.76 37.98
C VAL A 715 2.58 -15.57 37.55
N GLY A 716 3.04 -15.34 36.32
CA GLY A 716 4.28 -15.87 35.79
C GLY A 716 5.45 -14.96 36.15
N ILE A 717 6.53 -15.51 36.66
CA ILE A 717 7.77 -14.80 36.96
C ILE A 717 8.88 -15.48 36.16
N THR A 718 9.51 -14.76 35.26
CA THR A 718 10.69 -15.22 34.52
C THR A 718 11.86 -14.33 34.89
N GLY A 719 12.92 -14.94 35.43
CA GLY A 719 14.18 -14.25 35.71
C GLY A 719 15.36 -14.89 35.00
N VAL A 720 16.20 -14.06 34.40
CA VAL A 720 17.44 -14.46 33.73
C VAL A 720 18.60 -13.65 34.32
N THR A 721 19.30 -14.24 35.29
CA THR A 721 20.49 -13.62 35.91
C THR A 721 21.70 -13.73 34.98
N ASN A 722 21.77 -14.80 34.19
CA ASN A 722 22.79 -15.06 33.19
C ASN A 722 22.19 -15.80 31.99
N THR A 723 22.45 -15.31 30.78
CA THR A 723 21.96 -15.90 29.52
C THR A 723 22.71 -17.18 29.12
N GLY A 724 23.82 -17.49 29.81
CA GLY A 724 24.77 -18.56 29.45
C GLY A 724 25.84 -18.10 28.45
N SER A 725 25.77 -16.85 27.98
CA SER A 725 26.74 -16.24 27.06
C SER A 725 27.80 -15.45 27.83
N VAL A 726 29.07 -15.58 27.44
CA VAL A 726 30.18 -14.81 28.03
C VAL A 726 30.11 -13.32 27.67
N ARG A 727 29.33 -12.94 26.65
CA ARG A 727 29.24 -11.56 26.15
C ARG A 727 28.24 -10.69 26.90
N ASP A 728 27.30 -11.28 27.62
CA ASP A 728 26.22 -10.56 28.29
C ASP A 728 26.58 -10.30 29.75
N ARG A 729 26.23 -9.10 30.25
CA ARG A 729 26.47 -8.76 31.66
C ARG A 729 25.44 -9.46 32.55
N PRO A 730 25.84 -10.03 33.70
CA PRO A 730 24.90 -10.62 34.64
C PRO A 730 24.00 -9.55 35.26
N LEU A 731 22.78 -9.97 35.64
CA LEU A 731 21.77 -9.16 36.32
C LEU A 731 21.51 -9.72 37.72
N PRO A 732 22.39 -9.45 38.70
CA PRO A 732 22.28 -10.02 40.05
C PRO A 732 21.03 -9.56 40.81
N GLY A 733 20.47 -8.38 40.51
CA GLY A 733 19.24 -7.87 41.09
C GLY A 733 18.04 -8.78 40.84
N VAL A 734 18.02 -9.50 39.72
CA VAL A 734 16.93 -10.40 39.33
C VAL A 734 16.61 -11.45 40.38
N GLU A 735 17.61 -11.97 41.12
CA GLU A 735 17.35 -12.93 42.20
C GLU A 735 16.50 -12.32 43.32
N GLN A 736 16.78 -11.07 43.67
CA GLN A 736 16.05 -10.35 44.69
C GLN A 736 14.65 -9.93 44.19
N GLU A 737 14.50 -9.62 42.89
CA GLU A 737 13.18 -9.41 42.27
C GLU A 737 12.30 -10.63 42.43
N ILE A 738 12.74 -11.80 41.97
CA ILE A 738 11.98 -13.06 42.06
C ILE A 738 11.57 -13.33 43.50
N LYS A 739 12.51 -13.17 44.45
CA LYS A 739 12.26 -13.40 45.88
C LYS A 739 11.21 -12.43 46.44
N ASN A 740 11.30 -11.15 46.10
CA ASN A 740 10.33 -10.14 46.55
C ASN A 740 8.93 -10.45 46.04
N ILE A 741 8.79 -10.77 44.76
CA ILE A 741 7.49 -11.07 44.14
C ILE A 741 6.89 -12.36 44.71
N SER A 742 7.69 -13.42 44.79
CA SER A 742 7.24 -14.74 45.29
C SER A 742 6.79 -14.69 46.76
N SER A 743 7.29 -13.72 47.55
CA SER A 743 6.86 -13.51 48.93
C SER A 743 5.51 -12.78 49.08
N MET A 744 5.06 -12.09 48.03
CA MET A 744 3.83 -11.27 48.04
C MET A 744 2.64 -11.99 47.38
N VAL A 745 2.92 -12.84 46.38
CA VAL A 745 1.88 -13.55 45.62
C VAL A 745 1.62 -14.93 46.26
N PRO A 746 0.36 -15.36 46.44
CA PRO A 746 0.04 -16.68 46.97
C PRO A 746 0.72 -17.81 46.17
N VAL A 747 1.34 -18.77 46.86
CA VAL A 747 2.12 -19.87 46.25
C VAL A 747 1.32 -20.65 45.20
N SER A 748 0.01 -20.83 45.40
CA SER A 748 -0.88 -21.52 44.46
C SER A 748 -1.12 -20.77 43.14
N GLN A 749 -0.72 -19.50 43.06
CA GLN A 749 -0.93 -18.60 41.92
C GLN A 749 0.37 -18.27 41.18
N VAL A 750 1.54 -18.66 41.69
CA VAL A 750 2.85 -18.32 41.11
C VAL A 750 3.39 -19.44 40.24
N GLU A 751 3.85 -19.09 39.04
CA GLU A 751 4.70 -19.92 38.19
C GLU A 751 6.04 -19.21 38.03
N CYS A 752 7.15 -19.84 38.42
CA CYS A 752 8.47 -19.21 38.39
C CYS A 752 9.43 -19.99 37.48
N LEU A 753 10.10 -19.28 36.56
CA LEU A 753 11.16 -19.78 35.71
C LEU A 753 12.43 -19.00 36.01
N LYS A 754 13.52 -19.71 36.34
CA LYS A 754 14.82 -19.07 36.61
C LYS A 754 15.94 -19.67 35.76
N ASP A 755 16.74 -18.79 35.16
CA ASP A 755 17.94 -19.13 34.39
C ASP A 755 17.70 -20.30 33.41
N LYS A 756 18.24 -21.49 33.68
CA LYS A 756 18.14 -22.67 32.78
C LYS A 756 16.70 -23.09 32.46
N GLU A 757 15.76 -22.75 33.34
CA GLU A 757 14.33 -23.02 33.16
C GLU A 757 13.65 -21.98 32.25
N SER A 758 14.22 -20.78 32.16
CA SER A 758 13.74 -19.64 31.37
C SER A 758 14.08 -19.79 29.88
N THR A 759 13.78 -20.95 29.29
CA THR A 759 13.93 -21.20 27.85
C THR A 759 12.83 -20.50 27.04
N VAL A 760 13.05 -20.31 25.73
CA VAL A 760 12.05 -19.66 24.85
C VAL A 760 10.70 -20.37 24.91
N ASP A 761 10.67 -21.70 24.86
CA ASP A 761 9.42 -22.46 24.87
C ASP A 761 8.73 -22.43 26.25
N ALA A 762 9.49 -22.50 27.35
CA ALA A 762 8.92 -22.39 28.69
C ALA A 762 8.28 -21.00 28.92
N VAL A 763 8.95 -19.93 28.50
CA VAL A 763 8.41 -18.56 28.62
C VAL A 763 7.19 -18.38 27.71
N LYS A 764 7.16 -18.98 26.52
CA LYS A 764 5.97 -18.96 25.66
C LYS A 764 4.77 -19.64 26.35
N CYS A 765 4.98 -20.82 26.93
CA CYS A 765 3.95 -21.51 27.69
C CYS A 765 3.45 -20.68 28.89
N GLN A 766 4.36 -19.97 29.58
CA GLN A 766 4.00 -19.08 30.68
C GLN A 766 3.13 -17.90 30.20
N LEU A 767 3.51 -17.24 29.09
CA LEU A 767 2.76 -16.13 28.50
C LEU A 767 1.33 -16.53 28.09
N GLU A 768 1.11 -17.76 27.60
CA GLU A 768 -0.22 -18.25 27.21
C GLU A 768 -1.12 -18.60 28.41
N ASN A 769 -0.53 -18.91 29.56
CA ASN A 769 -1.24 -19.47 30.71
C ASN A 769 -1.38 -18.54 31.91
N CYS A 770 -0.53 -17.53 32.01
CA CYS A 770 -0.53 -16.54 33.08
C CYS A 770 -1.23 -15.25 32.62
N ALA A 771 -2.08 -14.69 33.49
CA ALA A 771 -2.69 -13.39 33.25
C ALA A 771 -1.70 -12.25 33.50
N TRP A 772 -0.83 -12.42 34.49
CA TRP A 772 0.19 -11.45 34.83
C TRP A 772 1.56 -12.07 34.64
N VAL A 773 2.48 -11.36 33.98
CA VAL A 773 3.82 -11.89 33.69
C VAL A 773 4.89 -10.86 34.01
N HIS A 774 5.83 -11.21 34.90
CA HIS A 774 7.04 -10.43 35.20
C HIS A 774 8.23 -11.01 34.43
N LEU A 775 8.84 -10.19 33.57
CA LEU A 775 10.00 -10.58 32.77
C LEU A 775 11.21 -9.75 33.19
N ALA A 776 12.08 -10.35 34.01
CA ALA A 776 13.33 -9.76 34.49
C ALA A 776 14.52 -10.34 33.72
N CYS A 777 14.84 -9.70 32.59
CA CYS A 777 15.87 -10.16 31.65
C CYS A 777 16.37 -9.01 30.78
N HIS A 778 17.37 -9.26 29.92
CA HIS A 778 17.80 -8.25 28.95
C HIS A 778 16.79 -8.13 27.80
N GLY A 779 16.34 -6.91 27.51
CA GLY A 779 15.61 -6.56 26.30
C GLY A 779 16.53 -5.90 25.28
N THR A 780 16.36 -6.23 24.01
CA THR A 780 17.07 -5.59 22.89
C THR A 780 16.06 -5.10 21.87
N GLN A 781 16.11 -3.82 21.53
CA GLN A 781 15.39 -3.29 20.38
C GLN A 781 16.26 -3.28 19.14
N ASP A 782 15.67 -3.67 18.01
CA ASP A 782 16.30 -3.56 16.69
C ASP A 782 15.80 -2.30 15.99
N LEU A 783 16.72 -1.37 15.69
CA LEU A 783 16.41 -0.07 15.08
C LEU A 783 16.36 -0.11 13.55
N THR A 784 16.68 -1.25 12.96
CA THR A 784 16.63 -1.46 11.51
C THR A 784 15.38 -2.23 11.14
N GLU A 785 15.05 -3.26 11.91
CA GLU A 785 13.87 -4.07 11.77
C GLU A 785 13.18 -4.22 13.15
N PRO A 786 12.35 -3.25 13.57
CA PRO A 786 11.72 -3.24 14.90
C PRO A 786 11.05 -4.54 15.35
N ILE A 787 10.54 -5.33 14.40
CA ILE A 787 9.92 -6.64 14.63
C ILE A 787 10.90 -7.72 15.14
N LYS A 788 12.21 -7.54 14.92
CA LYS A 788 13.30 -8.39 15.42
C LYS A 788 13.78 -8.00 16.82
N SER A 789 13.16 -6.99 17.43
CA SER A 789 13.34 -6.69 18.86
C SER A 789 13.02 -7.94 19.68
N HIS A 790 13.79 -8.21 20.73
CA HIS A 790 13.70 -9.48 21.45
C HIS A 790 14.06 -9.38 22.92
N LEU A 791 13.56 -10.34 23.70
CA LEU A 791 14.02 -10.64 25.04
C LEU A 791 15.09 -11.73 24.98
N LEU A 792 16.19 -11.53 25.71
CA LEU A 792 17.25 -12.52 25.86
C LEU A 792 16.89 -13.48 26.98
N LEU A 793 16.64 -14.72 26.59
CA LEU A 793 16.28 -15.82 27.47
C LEU A 793 17.44 -16.83 27.56
N TYR A 794 17.32 -17.84 28.40
CA TYR A 794 18.37 -18.85 28.50
C TYR A 794 18.45 -19.67 27.21
N GLY A 795 19.62 -19.62 26.55
CA GLY A 795 19.88 -20.36 25.33
C GLY A 795 19.14 -19.86 24.08
N GLY A 796 18.46 -18.71 24.11
CA GLY A 796 17.68 -18.23 22.96
C GLY A 796 17.15 -16.81 23.06
N LYS A 797 16.47 -16.38 21.99
CA LYS A 797 15.86 -15.05 21.86
C LYS A 797 14.37 -15.21 21.63
N LEU A 798 13.55 -14.51 22.42
CA LEU A 798 12.12 -14.41 22.16
C LEU A 798 11.86 -13.11 21.40
N GLU A 799 11.70 -13.23 20.08
CA GLU A 799 11.49 -12.09 19.18
C GLU A 799 10.04 -11.59 19.22
N LEU A 800 9.89 -10.29 18.96
CA LEU A 800 8.59 -9.61 18.94
C LEU A 800 7.68 -10.17 17.83
N GLU A 801 8.23 -10.59 16.69
CA GLU A 801 7.49 -11.32 15.66
C GLU A 801 6.78 -12.56 16.22
N THR A 802 7.47 -13.30 17.09
CA THR A 802 6.94 -14.51 17.71
C THR A 802 5.83 -14.13 18.69
N ILE A 803 6.07 -13.17 19.58
CA ILE A 803 5.09 -12.69 20.57
C ILE A 803 3.80 -12.23 19.88
N LEU A 804 3.90 -11.46 18.80
CA LEU A 804 2.73 -10.95 18.08
C LEU A 804 1.88 -12.06 17.44
N ARG A 805 2.41 -13.26 17.22
CA ARG A 805 1.66 -14.41 16.67
C ARG A 805 1.06 -15.33 17.75
N MET A 806 1.34 -15.08 19.02
CA MET A 806 0.87 -15.93 20.11
C MET A 806 -0.62 -15.71 20.44
N PRO A 807 -1.34 -16.77 20.82
CA PRO A 807 -2.75 -16.71 21.26
C PRO A 807 -2.86 -16.33 22.74
N LEU A 808 -2.63 -15.07 23.07
CA LEU A 808 -2.56 -14.57 24.45
C LEU A 808 -3.93 -14.19 25.04
N SER A 809 -4.90 -15.10 25.00
CA SER A 809 -6.30 -14.83 25.37
C SER A 809 -6.54 -14.59 26.88
N LYS A 810 -5.57 -14.92 27.73
CA LYS A 810 -5.64 -14.71 29.20
C LYS A 810 -4.82 -13.51 29.67
N ALA A 811 -4.03 -12.90 28.80
CA ALA A 811 -3.02 -11.93 29.17
C ALA A 811 -3.63 -10.59 29.60
N GLU A 812 -3.31 -10.16 30.82
CA GLU A 812 -3.75 -8.90 31.41
C GLU A 812 -2.59 -7.89 31.49
N VAL A 813 -1.55 -8.18 32.28
CA VAL A 813 -0.44 -7.24 32.51
C VAL A 813 0.92 -7.90 32.32
N VAL A 814 1.81 -7.24 31.58
CA VAL A 814 3.22 -7.62 31.52
C VAL A 814 4.08 -6.56 32.22
N PHE A 815 4.94 -6.99 33.14
CA PHE A 815 5.98 -6.17 33.73
C PHE A 815 7.31 -6.49 33.04
N LEU A 816 7.78 -5.57 32.20
CA LEU A 816 9.05 -5.70 31.50
C LEU A 816 10.16 -5.02 32.30
N ALA A 817 10.74 -5.76 33.25
CA ALA A 817 11.99 -5.40 33.93
C ALA A 817 13.19 -5.63 33.00
N ALA A 818 13.10 -5.04 31.81
CA ALA A 818 14.03 -5.17 30.71
C ALA A 818 14.27 -3.79 30.07
N CYS A 819 15.52 -3.49 29.73
CA CYS A 819 15.93 -2.16 29.27
C CYS A 819 15.24 -1.74 27.95
N GLN A 820 14.85 -0.45 27.87
CA GLN A 820 14.36 0.23 26.67
C GLN A 820 13.10 -0.41 26.05
N THR A 821 12.24 -1.01 26.86
CA THR A 821 11.05 -1.72 26.38
C THR A 821 9.91 -0.78 25.92
N ALA A 822 10.04 0.52 26.18
CA ALA A 822 9.07 1.55 25.82
C ALA A 822 9.60 2.67 24.90
N MET A 823 10.85 2.57 24.41
CA MET A 823 11.45 3.60 23.55
C MET A 823 11.14 3.32 22.09
N GLY A 824 10.77 4.33 21.30
CA GLY A 824 10.44 4.15 19.89
C GLY A 824 11.61 4.24 18.91
N ASP A 825 11.33 3.96 17.64
CA ASP A 825 12.28 4.05 16.52
C ASP A 825 12.42 5.52 16.05
N SER A 826 13.62 5.96 15.64
CA SER A 826 13.86 7.34 15.21
C SER A 826 13.38 7.65 13.78
N LYS A 827 13.25 6.64 12.93
CA LYS A 827 12.71 6.71 11.55
C LYS A 827 11.21 6.44 11.52
N LEU A 828 10.70 5.62 12.43
CA LEU A 828 9.30 5.21 12.54
C LEU A 828 8.68 5.69 13.86
N VAL A 829 8.91 6.94 14.22
CA VAL A 829 8.57 7.51 15.54
C VAL A 829 7.12 7.26 15.94
N ASN A 830 6.18 7.37 14.99
CA ASN A 830 4.74 7.16 15.22
C ASN A 830 4.26 5.70 15.06
N GLU A 831 5.10 4.81 14.55
CA GLU A 831 4.82 3.38 14.36
C GLU A 831 5.66 2.52 15.32
N SER A 832 6.35 3.17 16.26
CA SER A 832 7.38 2.59 17.10
C SER A 832 7.02 1.23 17.70
N PHE A 833 7.50 0.15 17.07
CA PHE A 833 7.40 -1.22 17.56
C PHE A 833 8.38 -1.44 18.71
N HIS A 834 8.04 -0.88 19.87
CA HIS A 834 8.72 -1.18 21.11
C HIS A 834 8.06 -2.40 21.79
N LEU A 835 8.84 -3.15 22.56
CA LEU A 835 8.38 -4.40 23.18
C LEU A 835 7.06 -4.22 23.96
N GLY A 836 6.90 -3.15 24.74
CA GLY A 836 5.67 -2.87 25.49
C GLY A 836 4.41 -2.74 24.63
N GLY A 837 4.46 -1.98 23.53
CA GLY A 837 3.35 -1.83 22.58
C GLY A 837 3.11 -3.13 21.80
N GLY A 838 4.20 -3.86 21.54
CA GLY A 838 4.19 -5.21 21.01
C GLY A 838 3.41 -6.21 21.88
N PHE A 839 3.62 -6.21 23.19
CA PHE A 839 2.87 -7.07 24.11
C PHE A 839 1.39 -6.69 24.19
N ILE A 840 1.06 -5.39 24.18
CA ILE A 840 -0.34 -4.94 24.14
C ILE A 840 -1.01 -5.40 22.85
N ALA A 841 -0.37 -5.17 21.69
CA ALA A 841 -0.84 -5.68 20.40
C ALA A 841 -0.89 -7.21 20.35
N ALA A 842 -0.10 -7.90 21.18
CA ALA A 842 -0.12 -9.35 21.28
C ALA A 842 -1.34 -9.88 22.06
N GLY A 843 -1.90 -9.09 22.98
CA GLY A 843 -3.10 -9.44 23.73
C GLY A 843 -3.20 -8.81 25.13
N PHE A 844 -2.08 -8.36 25.70
CA PHE A 844 -2.05 -7.76 27.04
C PHE A 844 -2.88 -6.46 27.11
N GLN A 845 -3.54 -6.22 28.24
CA GLN A 845 -4.31 -5.00 28.50
C GLN A 845 -3.44 -3.85 29.00
N GLY A 846 -2.35 -4.19 29.70
CA GLY A 846 -1.37 -3.24 30.23
C GLY A 846 0.06 -3.75 30.12
N ALA A 847 1.01 -2.83 29.97
CA ALA A 847 2.44 -3.12 29.96
C ALA A 847 3.20 -2.09 30.78
N ILE A 848 4.10 -2.55 31.63
CA ILE A 848 5.06 -1.72 32.35
C ILE A 848 6.41 -1.90 31.69
N GLY A 849 7.10 -0.80 31.43
CA GLY A 849 8.41 -0.82 30.80
C GLY A 849 9.19 0.44 31.07
N THR A 850 10.33 0.57 30.40
CA THR A 850 11.25 1.70 30.62
C THR A 850 11.53 2.48 29.34
N LEU A 851 11.52 3.83 29.43
CA LEU A 851 11.89 4.74 28.35
C LEU A 851 13.37 4.63 27.97
N TRP A 852 14.23 4.28 28.93
CA TRP A 852 15.65 4.00 28.70
C TRP A 852 16.15 2.88 29.62
N SER A 853 17.43 2.53 29.53
CA SER A 853 18.02 1.46 30.34
C SER A 853 17.93 1.80 31.83
N MET A 854 17.34 0.91 32.62
CA MET A 854 17.25 1.05 34.08
C MET A 854 18.49 0.47 34.78
N ASN A 855 18.71 0.86 36.04
CA ASN A 855 19.73 0.24 36.88
C ASN A 855 19.20 -1.09 37.44
N ASP A 856 20.04 -2.13 37.43
CA ASP A 856 19.70 -3.46 37.93
C ASP A 856 19.26 -3.45 39.42
N GLN A 857 19.80 -2.51 40.22
CA GLN A 857 19.42 -2.37 41.63
C GLN A 857 18.02 -1.75 41.85
N ASP A 858 17.47 -1.07 40.84
CA ASP A 858 16.15 -0.42 40.95
C ASP A 858 15.02 -1.42 40.76
N GLY A 859 15.22 -2.47 39.96
CA GLY A 859 14.25 -3.52 39.68
C GLY A 859 13.68 -4.18 40.94
N PRO A 860 14.51 -4.69 41.87
CA PRO A 860 14.06 -5.28 43.12
C PRO A 860 13.17 -4.38 43.96
N LEU A 861 13.50 -3.09 44.02
CA LEU A 861 12.77 -2.12 44.83
C LEU A 861 11.41 -1.80 44.21
N VAL A 862 11.38 -1.50 42.90
CA VAL A 862 10.14 -1.21 42.18
C VAL A 862 9.22 -2.42 42.19
N ALA A 863 9.73 -3.62 41.89
CA ALA A 863 8.95 -4.86 41.92
C ALA A 863 8.35 -5.11 43.31
N LYS A 864 9.14 -4.96 44.38
CA LYS A 864 8.63 -5.13 45.76
C LYS A 864 7.44 -4.23 46.04
N HIS A 865 7.57 -2.93 45.80
CA HIS A 865 6.50 -1.98 46.10
C HIS A 865 5.29 -2.18 45.19
N PHE A 866 5.53 -2.41 43.90
CA PHE A 866 4.49 -2.68 42.91
C PHE A 866 3.59 -3.85 43.32
N TYR A 867 4.18 -5.04 43.56
CA TYR A 867 3.41 -6.21 43.94
C TYR A 867 2.83 -6.09 45.36
N SER A 868 3.50 -5.40 46.28
CA SER A 868 2.93 -5.18 47.61
C SER A 868 1.63 -4.37 47.56
N HIS A 869 1.54 -3.34 46.70
CA HIS A 869 0.33 -2.54 46.55
C HIS A 869 -0.79 -3.29 45.84
N LEU A 870 -0.47 -4.14 44.87
CA LEU A 870 -1.48 -4.94 44.16
C LEU A 870 -2.12 -6.00 45.05
N PHE A 871 -1.36 -6.60 45.95
CA PHE A 871 -1.80 -7.71 46.81
C PHE A 871 -2.11 -7.30 48.26
N SER A 872 -2.18 -6.00 48.60
CA SER A 872 -2.32 -5.54 50.00
C SER A 872 -3.72 -5.66 50.61
N ASN A 873 -4.78 -5.81 49.81
CA ASN A 873 -6.17 -5.54 50.26
C ASN A 873 -7.13 -6.74 50.19
N ASP A 874 -6.64 -7.99 50.23
CA ASP A 874 -7.43 -9.25 50.10
C ASP A 874 -8.32 -9.34 48.83
N ARG A 875 -8.16 -8.39 47.92
CA ARG A 875 -8.82 -8.29 46.63
C ARG A 875 -7.88 -8.84 45.57
N GLN A 876 -8.44 -9.55 44.59
CA GLN A 876 -7.73 -9.93 43.37
C GLN A 876 -7.32 -8.67 42.57
N PRO A 877 -6.03 -8.51 42.23
CA PRO A 877 -5.56 -7.45 41.34
C PRO A 877 -6.32 -7.44 40.02
N ARG A 878 -6.57 -6.24 39.46
CA ARG A 878 -7.08 -6.06 38.10
C ARG A 878 -6.05 -5.31 37.27
N ALA A 879 -6.05 -5.50 35.95
CA ALA A 879 -5.16 -4.78 35.04
C ALA A 879 -5.13 -3.25 35.30
N SER A 880 -6.30 -2.63 35.50
CA SER A 880 -6.44 -1.19 35.76
C SER A 880 -5.65 -0.66 36.97
N ASP A 881 -5.32 -1.54 37.91
CA ASP A 881 -4.64 -1.19 39.17
C ASP A 881 -3.12 -1.05 38.97
N ALA A 882 -2.59 -1.59 37.85
CA ALA A 882 -1.15 -1.66 37.59
C ALA A 882 -0.48 -0.28 37.55
N ALA A 883 -1.05 0.71 36.88
CA ALA A 883 -0.39 2.02 36.83
C ALA A 883 -0.37 2.77 38.16
N GLU A 884 -1.41 2.61 39.00
CA GLU A 884 -1.42 3.23 40.33
C GLU A 884 -0.35 2.55 41.20
N ALA A 885 -0.29 1.22 41.17
CA ALA A 885 0.77 0.48 41.84
C ALA A 885 2.17 0.87 41.35
N LEU A 886 2.35 1.13 40.05
CA LEU A 886 3.61 1.61 39.49
C LEU A 886 3.95 3.02 39.99
N GLN A 887 2.99 3.94 39.99
CA GLN A 887 3.20 5.31 40.48
C GLN A 887 3.64 5.30 41.94
N LEU A 888 2.99 4.49 42.79
CA LEU A 888 3.36 4.35 44.19
C LEU A 888 4.76 3.73 44.34
N ALA A 889 5.10 2.70 43.57
CA ALA A 889 6.42 2.08 43.59
C ALA A 889 7.53 3.05 43.14
N VAL A 890 7.29 3.82 42.08
CA VAL A 890 8.23 4.84 41.57
C VAL A 890 8.36 6.00 42.56
N LYS A 891 7.29 6.36 43.29
CA LYS A 891 7.34 7.36 44.36
C LYS A 891 8.25 6.94 45.51
N GLU A 892 8.28 5.65 45.85
CA GLU A 892 9.24 5.11 46.83
C GLU A 892 10.68 5.13 46.29
N LEU A 893 10.89 4.75 45.03
CA LEU A 893 12.20 4.85 44.38
C LEU A 893 12.73 6.29 44.35
N ARG A 894 11.88 7.26 44.01
CA ARG A 894 12.21 8.70 43.93
C ARG A 894 12.80 9.27 45.23
N LYS A 895 12.49 8.70 46.40
CA LYS A 895 13.06 9.14 47.69
C LYS A 895 14.57 8.90 47.80
N SER A 896 15.11 7.97 47.01
CA SER A 896 16.51 7.51 47.12
C SER A 896 17.28 7.50 45.79
N ALA A 897 16.60 7.75 44.66
CA ALA A 897 17.18 7.65 43.33
C ALA A 897 17.21 9.00 42.59
N SER A 898 18.22 9.18 41.74
CA SER A 898 18.37 10.31 40.82
C SER A 898 17.34 10.28 39.68
N TYR A 899 17.16 11.41 38.99
CA TYR A 899 16.17 11.56 37.91
C TYR A 899 16.29 10.49 36.82
N GLU A 900 17.50 10.19 36.36
CA GLU A 900 17.74 9.18 35.33
C GLU A 900 17.39 7.74 35.75
N ARG A 901 17.23 7.48 37.06
CA ARG A 901 16.90 6.16 37.60
C ARG A 901 15.40 5.95 37.80
N TRP A 902 14.65 6.95 38.27
CA TRP A 902 13.22 6.78 38.57
C TRP A 902 12.28 7.23 37.44
N ILE A 903 12.66 8.21 36.62
CA ILE A 903 11.85 8.68 35.48
C ILE A 903 11.61 7.62 34.39
N PRO A 904 12.49 6.65 34.07
CA PRO A 904 12.26 5.79 32.91
C PRO A 904 10.99 4.93 33.02
N PHE A 905 10.52 4.61 34.22
CA PHE A 905 9.39 3.70 34.43
C PHE A 905 8.08 4.31 33.95
N ILE A 906 7.42 3.64 33.00
CA ILE A 906 6.11 4.04 32.50
C ILE A 906 5.13 2.88 32.45
N HIS A 907 3.86 3.21 32.57
CA HIS A 907 2.75 2.32 32.28
C HIS A 907 2.15 2.63 30.91
N MET A 908 1.79 1.59 30.16
CA MET A 908 1.09 1.64 28.88
C MET A 908 -0.17 0.78 28.92
N GLY A 909 -1.28 1.24 28.34
CA GLY A 909 -2.56 0.52 28.38
C GLY A 909 -3.47 0.91 29.55
N ILE A 910 -4.44 0.06 29.91
CA ILE A 910 -5.51 0.36 30.89
C ILE A 910 -5.09 0.12 32.34
#